data_AF-A0A2H1X3F9-F1
#
_entry.id   AF-A0A2H1X3F9-F1
#
_cell.length_a   1.000
_cell.length_b   1.000
_cell.length_c   1.000
_cell.angle_alpha   90.00
_cell.angle_beta   90.00
_cell.angle_gamma   90.00
#
_symmetry.space_group_name_H-M   'P 1'
#
loop_
_entity.id
_entity.type
_entity.pdbx_description
1 polymer ?
#
loop_
_entity_poly.entity_id
_entity_poly.type
_entity_poly.pdbx_seq_one_letter_code
_entity_poly.pdbx_strand_id
1 'polypeptide(L)'
;MSYNGRISLPEISNRTKIKRICCENVRWTKRVARQGCPEDDDAVAALPDDWKPKHSGPILANYLKQREKDHQNVIDEIFKTAAEINEDINKRAQTLAENLLSYIQQNQRDIDCFIDKCDNADAPLTEESRNKAYETVKKIMMGRIEECADYKKEGLVLERERADKLRILLRGQFQRLVAIGHKIPKDLIHEFDERIYEINQQLLINAKAYSEVEADLRGLSDEGLMRARSSLNQLCLGIGMALRGRSALIWCKDKKVSRQRSQSAQDRTLAAEALPGNIFDDVGEFDAVISRLVQVYRNAVKKVFSGFSTKLTELEKDLGSHLNFCGPVELPKIDLAELDRLIERPLQRLSSTFHRKMGGGSNKTLFEMTGADVVSMQKSICSLGESLRETCSILNHAGHLWDAHLLRSALAQKLTIAAVEDLLTSHDAVELANEVPFNIALEQMRCAPDTEKLHHFYEIIVTMLNKTGEMYLQHSEAEMGRLEEFMNFPPVMASTLLAEFDVFLEKYPRTPIKISSSTTSLPAANTPKRNSSILSSIQLPLPRAIFQTELQEIALKNWRNGFLESFEGNISIVPEELKHQARLWVEERSAALQMRYSLKIVSHAIRMERVKAARDLRLAELEYHETRLESHVNAIFELLDRLPKEASEFVDMDSPMLYPFSDLVERMGINIQSAHSEAFDLEVKKLKMKSYAPRLAKHRQLFEESLTTVEGEFKRLLEHRIQEARISNVRFMSQIKLFSEGGTYAAFEATKTCNALARATDALESCIHKCLDAMHQRRVHLLAHADQQMHPLMKIVEEFVKPQSKQAAKSPGKVDKKKPASKKK
;
A
#
# COMPACT_ATOMS: atom_id res chain seq x y z
N MET A 1 -30.64 -39.26 -8.51
CA MET A 1 -31.31 -38.46 -7.47
C MET A 1 -30.58 -37.14 -7.37
N SER A 2 -31.10 -36.12 -8.06
CA SER A 2 -30.48 -34.82 -8.27
C SER A 2 -31.21 -33.77 -7.43
N TYR A 3 -30.55 -33.26 -6.39
CA TYR A 3 -31.06 -32.19 -5.54
C TYR A 3 -30.63 -30.83 -6.13
N ASN A 4 -31.57 -30.13 -6.76
CA ASN A 4 -31.46 -28.73 -7.15
C ASN A 4 -32.01 -27.85 -6.00
N GLY A 5 -31.13 -27.28 -5.19
CA GLY A 5 -31.48 -26.27 -4.19
C GLY A 5 -31.30 -24.86 -4.74
N ARG A 6 -32.37 -24.27 -5.30
CA ARG A 6 -32.45 -22.83 -5.57
C ARG A 6 -32.72 -22.10 -4.25
N ILE A 7 -31.76 -21.32 -3.77
CA ILE A 7 -31.98 -20.34 -2.71
C ILE A 7 -32.41 -19.04 -3.37
N SER A 8 -33.67 -18.67 -3.16
CA SER A 8 -34.26 -17.38 -3.51
C SER A 8 -33.86 -16.32 -2.49
N LEU A 9 -33.16 -15.26 -2.93
CA LEU A 9 -32.93 -14.04 -2.17
C LEU A 9 -34.09 -13.05 -2.38
N PRO A 10 -34.49 -12.27 -1.36
CA PRO A 10 -35.64 -11.38 -1.44
C PRO A 10 -35.34 -10.09 -2.20
N GLU A 11 -36.26 -9.71 -3.09
CA GLU A 11 -36.32 -8.39 -3.73
C GLU A 11 -36.53 -7.29 -2.69
N ILE A 12 -35.50 -6.47 -2.45
CA ILE A 12 -35.63 -5.19 -1.76
C ILE A 12 -35.81 -4.11 -2.82
N SER A 13 -37.07 -3.85 -3.15
CA SER A 13 -37.51 -2.65 -3.87
C SER A 13 -37.43 -1.44 -2.93
N ASN A 14 -36.36 -0.65 -3.06
CA ASN A 14 -36.33 0.74 -2.57
C ASN A 14 -35.79 1.66 -3.67
N ARG A 15 -36.70 2.12 -4.53
CA ARG A 15 -36.49 3.24 -5.46
C ARG A 15 -36.49 4.55 -4.67
N THR A 16 -35.35 4.92 -4.09
CA THR A 16 -35.05 6.31 -3.75
C THR A 16 -34.46 7.00 -4.99
N LYS A 17 -35.18 8.01 -5.50
CA LYS A 17 -34.74 8.88 -6.59
C LYS A 17 -33.47 9.62 -6.18
N ILE A 18 -32.31 9.08 -6.52
CA ILE A 18 -31.06 9.85 -6.53
C ILE A 18 -31.12 10.76 -7.75
N LYS A 19 -31.42 12.04 -7.51
CA LYS A 19 -31.21 13.13 -8.46
C LYS A 19 -29.76 13.07 -8.93
N ARG A 20 -29.55 12.76 -10.22
CA ARG A 20 -28.30 13.06 -10.93
C ARG A 20 -28.02 14.55 -10.73
N ILE A 21 -27.07 14.87 -9.87
CA ILE A 21 -26.38 16.14 -9.91
C ILE A 21 -25.51 16.05 -11.17
N CYS A 22 -26.03 16.63 -12.25
CA CYS A 22 -25.26 16.89 -13.44
C CYS A 22 -23.97 17.61 -13.02
N CYS A 23 -22.84 17.07 -13.46
CA CYS A 23 -21.56 17.74 -13.42
C CYS A 23 -21.72 19.11 -14.09
N GLU A 24 -21.74 20.17 -13.28
CA GLU A 24 -21.57 21.53 -13.77
C GLU A 24 -20.19 21.63 -14.42
N ASN A 25 -20.20 21.80 -15.73
CA ASN A 25 -19.23 22.48 -16.58
C ASN A 25 -17.88 22.84 -15.93
N VAL A 26 -17.01 21.85 -15.72
CA VAL A 26 -15.57 22.11 -15.82
C VAL A 26 -15.30 22.35 -17.30
N ARG A 27 -15.29 23.63 -17.69
CA ARG A 27 -14.70 24.06 -18.96
C ARG A 27 -13.25 23.61 -18.95
N TRP A 28 -12.99 22.46 -19.54
CA TRP A 28 -11.67 22.11 -20.04
C TRP A 28 -11.37 23.12 -21.14
N THR A 29 -10.67 24.19 -20.81
CA THR A 29 -9.90 24.93 -21.80
C THR A 29 -8.92 23.93 -22.38
N LYS A 30 -9.24 23.39 -23.56
CA LYS A 30 -8.28 22.69 -24.41
C LYS A 30 -7.04 23.59 -24.45
N ARG A 31 -5.95 23.17 -23.78
CA ARG A 31 -4.62 23.61 -24.20
C ARG A 31 -4.40 22.93 -25.54
N VAL A 32 -4.97 23.54 -26.58
CA VAL A 32 -4.50 23.39 -27.94
C VAL A 32 -3.00 23.59 -27.84
N ALA A 33 -2.22 22.57 -28.19
CA ALA A 33 -0.80 22.77 -28.45
C ALA A 33 -0.74 24.01 -29.35
N ARG A 34 -0.09 25.09 -28.91
CA ARG A 34 0.08 26.28 -29.74
C ARG A 34 0.51 25.74 -31.10
N GLN A 35 -0.32 26.02 -32.12
CA GLN A 35 0.08 25.90 -33.50
C GLN A 35 1.50 26.47 -33.55
N GLY A 36 2.46 25.69 -34.05
CA GLY A 36 3.78 26.24 -34.36
C GLY A 36 3.56 27.55 -35.08
N CYS A 37 4.38 28.56 -34.76
CA CYS A 37 4.20 29.87 -35.37
C CYS A 37 4.10 29.64 -36.89
N PRO A 38 3.14 30.23 -37.62
CA PRO A 38 3.09 30.08 -39.08
C PRO A 38 4.43 30.40 -39.76
N GLU A 39 5.22 31.23 -39.09
CA GLU A 39 6.61 31.58 -39.41
C GLU A 39 7.57 30.38 -39.40
N ASP A 40 7.32 29.32 -38.63
CA ASP A 40 8.15 28.11 -38.56
C ASP A 40 7.92 27.17 -39.77
N ASP A 41 6.67 27.06 -40.25
CA ASP A 41 6.34 26.27 -41.44
C ASP A 41 6.85 26.95 -42.72
N ASP A 42 6.75 28.29 -42.79
CA ASP A 42 7.33 29.10 -43.87
C ASP A 42 8.87 29.06 -43.83
N ALA A 43 9.49 29.01 -42.65
CA ALA A 43 10.94 28.91 -42.50
C ALA A 43 11.49 27.54 -42.93
N VAL A 44 10.73 26.46 -42.72
CA VAL A 44 11.10 25.11 -43.17
C VAL A 44 10.85 24.94 -44.67
N ALA A 45 9.79 25.53 -45.22
CA ALA A 45 9.49 25.52 -46.66
C ALA A 45 10.47 26.38 -47.49
N ALA A 46 11.12 27.36 -46.88
CA ALA A 46 12.13 28.21 -47.53
C ALA A 46 13.54 27.57 -47.65
N LEU A 47 13.73 26.37 -47.10
CA LEU A 47 15.02 25.67 -47.21
C LEU A 47 15.17 25.03 -48.61
N PRO A 48 16.31 25.24 -49.29
CA PRO A 48 16.58 24.61 -50.59
C PRO A 48 16.51 23.07 -50.53
N ASP A 49 16.06 22.42 -51.60
CA ASP A 49 15.92 20.96 -51.70
C ASP A 49 17.25 20.19 -51.47
N ASP A 50 18.39 20.87 -51.63
CA ASP A 50 19.75 20.37 -51.42
C ASP A 50 20.33 20.72 -50.03
N TRP A 51 19.50 21.21 -49.10
CA TRP A 51 19.91 21.52 -47.73
C TRP A 51 20.37 20.25 -47.00
N LYS A 52 21.69 20.13 -46.82
CA LYS A 52 22.29 19.13 -45.93
C LYS A 52 22.37 19.73 -44.52
N PRO A 53 21.88 19.06 -43.46
CA PRO A 53 22.03 19.55 -42.10
C PRO A 53 23.52 19.70 -41.80
N LYS A 54 24.00 20.94 -41.74
CA LYS A 54 25.35 21.23 -41.23
C LYS A 54 25.39 20.76 -39.78
N HIS A 55 26.49 20.11 -39.38
CA HIS A 55 26.75 19.79 -37.98
C HIS A 55 26.37 20.98 -37.10
N SER A 56 25.55 20.71 -36.08
CA SER A 56 24.97 21.67 -35.15
C SER A 56 25.91 22.85 -34.93
N GLY A 57 25.57 24.00 -35.51
CA GLY A 57 26.40 25.19 -35.39
C GLY A 57 26.57 25.60 -33.92
N PRO A 58 27.55 26.46 -33.59
CA PRO A 58 27.82 26.90 -32.22
C PRO A 58 26.59 27.45 -31.50
N ILE A 59 25.59 27.95 -32.23
CA ILE A 59 24.31 28.45 -31.69
C ILE A 59 23.49 27.34 -31.03
N LEU A 60 23.28 26.19 -31.71
CA LEU A 60 22.50 25.09 -31.14
C LEU A 60 23.25 24.43 -29.97
N ALA A 61 24.58 24.31 -30.09
CA ALA A 61 25.42 23.83 -28.98
C ALA A 61 25.35 24.77 -27.77
N ASN A 62 25.40 26.09 -27.97
CA ASN A 62 25.24 27.08 -26.90
C ASN A 62 23.82 27.05 -26.31
N TYR A 63 22.79 26.82 -27.12
CA TYR A 63 21.41 26.68 -26.65
C TYR A 63 21.21 25.43 -25.77
N LEU A 64 21.75 24.29 -26.19
CA LEU A 64 21.69 23.05 -25.41
C LEU A 64 22.48 23.17 -24.10
N LYS A 65 23.68 23.79 -24.14
CA LYS A 65 24.46 24.12 -22.94
C LYS A 65 23.72 25.06 -22.00
N GLN A 66 22.99 26.04 -22.54
CA GLN A 66 22.19 26.95 -21.74
C GLN A 66 21.04 26.21 -21.05
N ARG A 67 20.31 25.32 -21.76
CA ARG A 67 19.27 24.48 -21.16
C ARG A 67 19.81 23.52 -20.10
N GLU A 68 20.97 22.93 -20.32
CA GLU A 68 21.67 22.09 -19.34
C GLU A 68 22.02 22.88 -18.08
N LYS A 69 22.59 24.08 -18.25
CA LYS A 69 22.89 24.99 -17.14
C LYS A 69 21.62 25.40 -16.39
N ASP A 70 20.54 25.74 -17.10
CA ASP A 70 19.27 26.11 -16.49
C ASP A 70 18.63 24.93 -15.75
N HIS A 71 18.76 23.72 -16.29
CA HIS A 71 18.36 22.49 -15.61
C HIS A 71 19.15 22.29 -14.31
N GLN A 72 20.48 22.40 -14.36
CA GLN A 72 21.32 22.25 -13.18
C GLN A 72 21.01 23.31 -12.11
N ASN A 73 20.77 24.56 -12.51
CA ASN A 73 20.39 25.63 -11.59
C ASN A 73 19.09 25.29 -10.84
N VAL A 74 18.11 24.68 -11.51
CA VAL A 74 16.85 24.26 -10.86
C VAL A 74 17.08 23.09 -9.91
N ILE A 75 17.94 22.14 -10.27
CA ILE A 75 18.33 21.04 -9.38
C ILE A 75 19.02 21.59 -8.12
N ASP A 76 19.97 22.52 -8.26
CA ASP A 76 20.65 23.16 -7.13
C ASP A 76 19.66 23.94 -6.25
N GLU A 77 18.67 24.60 -6.86
CA GLU A 77 17.58 25.27 -6.14
C GLU A 77 16.72 24.29 -5.33
N ILE A 78 16.37 23.12 -5.89
CA ILE A 78 15.66 22.05 -5.16
C ILE A 78 16.46 21.65 -3.92
N PHE A 79 17.76 21.37 -4.07
CA PHE A 79 18.60 20.95 -2.94
C PHE A 79 18.69 22.02 -1.86
N LYS A 80 18.89 23.29 -2.27
CA LYS A 80 18.97 24.41 -1.34
C LYS A 80 17.65 24.59 -0.58
N THR A 81 16.51 24.65 -1.27
CA THR A 81 15.21 24.85 -0.61
C THR A 81 14.81 23.64 0.24
N ALA A 82 15.14 22.42 -0.18
CA ALA A 82 14.92 21.24 0.66
C ALA A 82 15.77 21.27 1.94
N ALA A 83 17.02 21.75 1.87
CA ALA A 83 17.86 21.95 3.04
C ALA A 83 17.28 23.01 3.99
N GLU A 84 16.79 24.14 3.46
CA GLU A 84 16.12 25.18 4.25
C GLU A 84 14.86 24.65 4.96
N ILE A 85 14.02 23.87 4.26
CA ILE A 85 12.84 23.20 4.85
C ILE A 85 13.26 22.25 5.98
N ASN A 86 14.28 21.42 5.75
CA ASN A 86 14.77 20.48 6.75
C ASN A 86 15.35 21.20 7.98
N GLU A 87 16.09 22.27 7.78
CA GLU A 87 16.66 23.06 8.87
C GLU A 87 15.58 23.73 9.72
N ASP A 88 14.56 24.33 9.10
CA ASP A 88 13.40 24.92 9.79
C ASP A 88 12.68 23.90 10.68
N ILE A 89 12.34 22.73 10.12
CA ILE A 89 11.65 21.68 10.86
C ILE A 89 12.55 21.08 11.96
N ASN A 90 13.84 20.87 11.69
CA ASN A 90 14.78 20.35 12.68
C ASN A 90 14.96 21.31 13.86
N LYS A 91 15.01 22.63 13.62
CA LYS A 91 15.06 23.63 14.71
C LYS A 91 13.83 23.54 15.61
N ARG A 92 12.64 23.42 15.02
CA ARG A 92 11.38 23.25 15.77
C ARG A 92 11.36 21.95 16.56
N ALA A 93 11.79 20.84 15.94
CA ALA A 93 11.91 19.55 16.62
C ALA A 93 12.91 19.60 17.79
N GLN A 94 14.01 20.33 17.63
CA GLN A 94 14.98 20.57 18.70
C GLN A 94 14.36 21.35 19.85
N THR A 95 13.63 22.44 19.58
CA THR A 95 12.92 23.20 20.62
C THR A 95 11.92 22.32 21.38
N LEU A 96 11.18 21.45 20.68
CA LEU A 96 10.28 20.47 21.35
C LEU A 96 11.06 19.53 22.28
N ALA A 97 12.21 19.02 21.84
CA ALA A 97 13.04 18.13 22.65
C ALA A 97 13.63 18.85 23.88
N GLU A 98 14.09 20.09 23.73
CA GLU A 98 14.63 20.92 24.83
C GLU A 98 13.55 21.26 25.87
N ASN A 99 12.33 21.54 25.42
CA ASN A 99 11.19 21.77 26.31
C ASN A 99 10.85 20.51 27.12
N LEU A 100 10.76 19.35 26.46
CA LEU A 100 10.51 18.08 27.13
C LEU A 100 11.64 17.75 28.13
N LEU A 101 12.90 17.97 27.75
CA LEU A 101 14.03 17.73 28.64
C LEU A 101 13.97 18.64 29.89
N SER A 102 13.64 19.92 29.71
CA SER A 102 13.48 20.87 30.81
C SER A 102 12.36 20.46 31.75
N TYR A 103 11.23 20.00 31.20
CA TYR A 103 10.09 19.48 31.96
C TYR A 103 10.47 18.23 32.75
N ILE A 104 11.16 17.27 32.12
CA ILE A 104 11.65 16.05 32.77
C ILE A 104 12.61 16.38 33.92
N GLN A 105 13.54 17.31 33.72
CA GLN A 105 14.47 17.73 34.76
C GLN A 105 13.75 18.41 35.92
N GLN A 106 12.74 19.23 35.64
CA GLN A 106 11.95 19.87 36.68
C GLN A 106 11.16 18.85 37.49
N ASN A 107 10.45 17.91 36.84
CA ASN A 107 9.73 16.84 37.52
C ASN A 107 10.67 15.99 38.39
N GLN A 108 11.89 15.71 37.92
CA GLN A 108 12.88 14.98 38.71
C GLN A 108 13.28 15.77 39.96
N ARG A 109 13.54 17.09 39.86
CA ARG A 109 13.82 17.95 41.02
C ARG A 109 12.65 18.01 42.00
N ASP A 110 11.43 18.05 41.49
CA ASP A 110 10.22 18.09 42.33
C ASP A 110 10.07 16.78 43.12
N ILE A 111 10.34 15.64 42.47
CA ILE A 111 10.36 14.32 43.14
C ILE A 111 11.47 14.27 44.18
N ASP A 112 12.70 14.67 43.84
CA ASP A 112 13.84 14.64 44.75
C ASP A 112 13.60 15.56 45.96
N CYS A 113 13.15 16.80 45.74
CA CYS A 113 12.78 17.74 46.81
C CYS A 113 11.67 17.19 47.70
N PHE A 114 10.71 16.48 47.12
CA PHE A 114 9.63 15.87 47.87
C PHE A 114 10.09 14.67 48.71
N ILE A 115 11.01 13.85 48.19
CA ILE A 115 11.67 12.77 48.94
C ILE A 115 12.54 13.35 50.06
N ASP A 116 13.32 14.40 49.79
CA ASP A 116 14.17 15.06 50.79
C ASP A 116 13.33 15.68 51.93
N LYS A 117 12.16 16.26 51.62
CA LYS A 117 11.22 16.72 52.64
C LYS A 117 10.70 15.58 53.53
N CYS A 118 10.57 14.37 52.97
CA CYS A 118 10.18 13.20 53.73
C CYS A 118 11.35 12.64 54.58
N ASP A 119 12.60 12.78 54.12
CA ASP A 119 13.80 12.33 54.83
C ASP A 119 14.17 13.23 56.02
N ASN A 120 13.96 14.55 55.90
CA ASN A 120 14.26 15.52 56.95
C ASN A 120 13.24 15.54 58.12
N ALA A 121 12.26 14.64 58.13
CA ALA A 121 11.37 14.49 59.27
C ALA A 121 12.09 13.73 60.38
N ASP A 122 12.20 14.30 61.59
CA ASP A 122 12.90 13.71 62.75
C ASP A 122 12.31 12.35 63.23
N ALA A 123 11.18 11.93 62.66
CA ALA A 123 10.53 10.65 62.95
C ALA A 123 10.37 9.82 61.67
N PRO A 124 10.47 8.48 61.76
CA PRO A 124 10.26 7.59 60.62
C PRO A 124 8.91 7.85 59.96
N LEU A 125 8.90 7.88 58.63
CA LEU A 125 7.72 8.24 57.84
C LEU A 125 6.56 7.26 58.14
N THR A 126 5.41 7.77 58.58
CA THR A 126 4.23 6.91 58.80
C THR A 126 3.75 6.28 57.49
N GLU A 127 3.11 5.12 57.56
CA GLU A 127 2.61 4.40 56.37
C GLU A 127 1.60 5.23 55.55
N GLU A 128 0.75 6.01 56.22
CA GLU A 128 -0.19 6.93 55.56
C GLU A 128 0.55 8.05 54.82
N SER A 129 1.55 8.67 55.47
CA SER A 129 2.40 9.69 54.84
C SER A 129 3.18 9.13 53.66
N ARG A 130 3.70 7.89 53.76
CA ARG A 130 4.39 7.18 52.67
C ARG A 130 3.47 6.95 51.47
N ASN A 131 2.26 6.44 51.69
CA ASN A 131 1.31 6.17 50.61
C ASN A 131 0.87 7.45 49.92
N LYS A 132 0.59 8.51 50.70
CA LYS A 132 0.30 9.84 50.15
C LYS A 132 1.47 10.40 49.34
N ALA A 133 2.69 10.17 49.81
CA ALA A 133 3.91 10.56 49.12
C ALA A 133 4.08 9.82 47.79
N TYR A 134 3.87 8.50 47.81
CA TYR A 134 3.94 7.66 46.62
C TYR A 134 2.89 8.05 45.57
N GLU A 135 1.65 8.30 45.96
CA GLU A 135 0.60 8.75 45.02
C GLU A 135 0.93 10.12 44.41
N THR A 136 1.58 11.02 45.16
CA THR A 136 2.06 12.30 44.64
C THR A 136 3.14 12.10 43.57
N VAL A 137 4.15 11.27 43.86
CA VAL A 137 5.21 10.92 42.89
C VAL A 137 4.64 10.22 41.66
N LYS A 138 3.70 9.28 41.86
CA LYS A 138 3.01 8.58 40.78
C LYS A 138 2.26 9.56 39.88
N LYS A 139 1.57 10.55 40.45
CA LYS A 139 0.90 11.61 39.68
C LYS A 139 1.89 12.41 38.82
N ILE A 140 3.04 12.79 39.37
CA ILE A 140 4.10 13.50 38.62
C ILE A 140 4.64 12.61 37.47
N MET A 141 4.88 11.33 37.73
CA MET A 141 5.37 10.39 36.70
C MET A 141 4.33 10.12 35.61
N MET A 142 3.05 10.02 35.95
CA MET A 142 1.98 9.90 34.96
C MET A 142 1.90 11.13 34.05
N GLY A 143 1.99 12.34 34.63
CA GLY A 143 2.06 13.58 33.83
C GLY A 143 3.29 13.60 32.91
N ARG A 144 4.43 13.09 33.36
CA ARG A 144 5.62 12.91 32.51
C ARG A 144 5.38 11.96 31.34
N ILE A 145 4.68 10.85 31.55
CA ILE A 145 4.34 9.89 30.48
C ILE A 145 3.41 10.55 29.44
N GLU A 146 2.43 11.32 29.90
CA GLU A 146 1.52 12.09 29.03
C GLU A 146 2.30 13.08 28.16
N GLU A 147 3.21 13.87 28.74
CA GLU A 147 4.06 14.82 28.00
C GLU A 147 5.01 14.12 27.01
N CYS A 148 5.49 12.91 27.31
CA CYS A 148 6.27 12.12 26.34
C CYS A 148 5.42 11.67 25.15
N ALA A 149 4.14 11.32 25.38
CA ALA A 149 3.20 10.97 24.33
C ALA A 149 2.85 12.21 23.47
N ASP A 150 2.70 13.37 24.09
CA ASP A 150 2.47 14.64 23.38
C ASP A 150 3.68 15.07 22.54
N TYR A 151 4.91 14.93 23.07
CA TYR A 151 6.14 15.13 22.29
C TYR A 151 6.16 14.29 21.01
N LYS A 152 5.86 12.99 21.11
CA LYS A 152 5.76 12.09 19.94
C LYS A 152 4.71 12.57 18.96
N LYS A 153 3.52 12.94 19.45
CA LYS A 153 2.41 13.42 18.63
C LYS A 153 2.78 14.69 17.87
N GLU A 154 3.41 15.66 18.55
CA GLU A 154 3.86 16.92 17.95
C GLU A 154 5.02 16.70 16.96
N GLY A 155 5.98 15.84 17.31
CA GLY A 155 7.05 15.42 16.40
C GLY A 155 6.52 14.82 15.10
N LEU A 156 5.52 13.93 15.18
CA LEU A 156 4.86 13.38 13.99
C LEU A 156 4.09 14.44 13.18
N VAL A 157 3.54 15.48 13.82
CA VAL A 157 2.92 16.61 13.11
C VAL A 157 3.98 17.40 12.32
N LEU A 158 5.16 17.64 12.91
CA LEU A 158 6.27 18.29 12.22
C LEU A 158 6.76 17.48 11.01
N GLU A 159 6.82 16.15 11.11
CA GLU A 159 7.21 15.30 9.97
C GLU A 159 6.15 15.31 8.84
N ARG A 160 4.86 15.41 9.16
CA ARG A 160 3.81 15.62 8.14
C ARG A 160 3.97 16.98 7.45
N GLU A 161 4.24 18.03 8.21
CA GLU A 161 4.50 19.37 7.68
C GLU A 161 5.73 19.37 6.74
N ARG A 162 6.80 18.68 7.14
CA ARG A 162 8.00 18.46 6.31
C ARG A 162 7.65 17.78 4.99
N ALA A 163 6.90 16.68 5.05
CA ALA A 163 6.47 15.92 3.88
C ALA A 163 5.64 16.79 2.91
N ASP A 164 4.72 17.59 3.44
CA ASP A 164 3.89 18.49 2.64
C ASP A 164 4.69 19.60 1.95
N LYS A 165 5.60 20.25 2.69
CA LYS A 165 6.49 21.29 2.14
C LYS A 165 7.39 20.72 1.02
N LEU A 166 8.00 19.55 1.24
CA LEU A 166 8.83 18.88 0.24
C LEU A 166 8.02 18.44 -0.99
N ARG A 167 6.81 17.93 -0.80
CA ARG A 167 5.91 17.55 -1.90
C ARG A 167 5.54 18.74 -2.78
N ILE A 168 5.23 19.89 -2.18
CA ILE A 168 4.92 21.13 -2.92
C ILE A 168 6.14 21.59 -3.71
N LEU A 169 7.32 21.60 -3.09
CA LEU A 169 8.60 21.94 -3.74
C LEU A 169 8.85 21.05 -4.96
N LEU A 170 8.82 19.73 -4.78
CA LEU A 170 9.10 18.77 -5.86
C LEU A 170 8.11 18.93 -7.02
N ARG A 171 6.80 19.07 -6.73
CA ARG A 171 5.79 19.26 -7.78
C ARG A 171 6.03 20.53 -8.59
N GLY A 172 6.36 21.64 -7.94
CA GLY A 172 6.64 22.90 -8.62
C GLY A 172 7.88 22.82 -9.51
N GLN A 173 8.96 22.25 -9.00
CA GLN A 173 10.23 22.18 -9.72
C GLN A 173 10.23 21.12 -10.83
N PHE A 174 9.48 20.02 -10.66
CA PHE A 174 9.25 19.05 -11.75
C PHE A 174 8.64 19.72 -12.99
N GLN A 175 7.60 20.54 -12.80
CA GLN A 175 6.97 21.27 -13.90
C GLN A 175 7.95 22.25 -14.59
N ARG A 176 8.83 22.87 -13.80
CA ARG A 176 9.87 23.78 -14.33
C ARG A 176 10.94 23.02 -15.12
N LEU A 177 11.39 21.86 -14.65
CA LEU A 177 12.34 21.00 -15.36
C LEU A 177 11.77 20.45 -16.67
N VAL A 178 10.49 20.04 -16.67
CA VAL A 178 9.78 19.64 -17.88
C VAL A 178 9.72 20.79 -18.89
N ALA A 179 9.47 22.03 -18.42
CA ALA A 179 9.43 23.21 -19.29
C ALA A 179 10.81 23.57 -19.88
N ILE A 180 11.91 23.34 -19.15
CA ILE A 180 13.28 23.53 -19.67
C ILE A 180 13.57 22.50 -20.78
N GLY A 181 13.09 21.26 -20.62
CA GLY A 181 13.20 20.22 -21.65
C GLY A 181 14.63 19.85 -22.00
N HIS A 182 15.53 19.82 -21.01
CA HIS A 182 16.91 19.30 -21.15
C HIS A 182 16.94 17.76 -21.10
N LYS A 183 16.21 17.16 -20.14
CA LYS A 183 15.98 15.71 -20.04
C LYS A 183 14.58 15.34 -20.54
N ILE A 184 14.42 14.09 -20.99
CA ILE A 184 13.12 13.56 -21.42
C ILE A 184 12.22 13.40 -20.17
N PRO A 185 10.90 13.67 -20.25
CA PRO A 185 10.00 13.54 -19.10
C PRO A 185 10.07 12.19 -18.39
N LYS A 186 10.33 11.10 -19.12
CA LYS A 186 10.51 9.76 -18.54
C LYS A 186 11.70 9.70 -17.57
N ASP A 187 12.84 10.26 -17.96
CA ASP A 187 14.06 10.25 -17.14
C ASP A 187 13.88 11.14 -15.89
N LEU A 188 13.20 12.28 -16.07
CA LEU A 188 12.81 13.16 -14.96
C LEU A 188 11.87 12.45 -13.97
N ILE A 189 10.92 11.66 -14.44
CA ILE A 189 10.03 10.89 -13.57
C ILE A 189 10.84 9.89 -12.74
N HIS A 190 11.76 9.14 -13.37
CA HIS A 190 12.62 8.19 -12.65
C HIS A 190 13.48 8.88 -11.57
N GLU A 191 14.12 10.00 -11.89
CA GLU A 191 14.92 10.77 -10.94
C GLU A 191 14.08 11.31 -9.77
N PHE A 192 12.85 11.74 -10.03
CA PHE A 192 11.93 12.18 -8.98
C PHE A 192 11.37 11.02 -8.15
N ASP A 193 11.11 9.87 -8.75
CA ASP A 193 10.67 8.67 -8.02
C ASP A 193 11.74 8.19 -7.05
N GLU A 194 13.01 8.16 -7.47
CA GLU A 194 14.16 7.87 -6.58
C GLU A 194 14.23 8.88 -5.44
N ARG A 195 14.06 10.17 -5.73
CA ARG A 195 14.12 11.21 -4.69
C ARG A 195 12.95 11.15 -3.71
N ILE A 196 11.75 10.86 -4.21
CA ILE A 196 10.56 10.63 -3.39
C ILE A 196 10.77 9.42 -2.49
N TYR A 197 11.38 8.35 -3.02
CA TYR A 197 11.71 7.17 -2.24
C TYR A 197 12.67 7.49 -1.09
N GLU A 198 13.77 8.21 -1.33
CA GLU A 198 14.71 8.65 -0.29
C GLU A 198 14.04 9.50 0.80
N ILE A 199 13.19 10.45 0.40
CA ILE A 199 12.45 11.31 1.34
C ILE A 199 11.51 10.46 2.21
N ASN A 200 10.77 9.52 1.61
CA ASN A 200 9.88 8.63 2.34
C ASN A 200 10.64 7.75 3.33
N GLN A 201 11.81 7.23 2.93
CA GLN A 201 12.67 6.45 3.82
C GLN A 201 13.12 7.29 5.03
N GLN A 202 13.54 8.54 4.79
CA GLN A 202 13.94 9.45 5.88
C GLN A 202 12.77 9.77 6.83
N LEU A 203 11.58 10.05 6.30
CA LEU A 203 10.37 10.32 7.10
C LEU A 203 9.98 9.12 7.98
N LEU A 204 10.08 7.90 7.44
CA LEU A 204 9.83 6.67 8.20
C LEU A 204 10.85 6.45 9.31
N ILE A 205 12.14 6.71 9.05
CA ILE A 205 13.20 6.64 10.07
C ILE A 205 12.93 7.64 11.19
N ASN A 206 12.56 8.88 10.85
CA ASN A 206 12.24 9.90 11.86
C ASN A 206 11.01 9.51 12.69
N ALA A 207 9.92 9.04 12.05
CA ALA A 207 8.71 8.60 12.75
C ALA A 207 8.98 7.44 13.71
N LYS A 208 9.85 6.51 13.30
CA LYS A 208 10.33 5.42 14.15
C LYS A 208 11.14 5.96 15.32
N ALA A 209 12.07 6.89 15.10
CA ALA A 209 12.89 7.50 16.15
C ALA A 209 12.03 8.19 17.23
N TYR A 210 10.99 8.95 16.87
CA TYR A 210 10.08 9.54 17.86
C TYR A 210 9.34 8.48 18.70
N SER A 211 8.99 7.35 18.09
CA SER A 211 8.32 6.25 18.79
C SER A 211 9.27 5.51 19.74
N GLU A 212 10.52 5.30 19.33
CA GLU A 212 11.57 4.69 20.17
C GLU A 212 11.91 5.58 21.37
N VAL A 213 12.09 6.90 21.14
CA VAL A 213 12.36 7.85 22.23
C VAL A 213 11.22 7.91 23.24
N GLU A 214 9.95 7.90 22.80
CA GLU A 214 8.80 7.84 23.71
C GLU A 214 8.78 6.56 24.54
N ALA A 215 9.02 5.40 23.91
CA ALA A 215 9.08 4.12 24.60
C ALA A 215 10.21 4.08 25.65
N ASP A 216 11.41 4.57 25.30
CA ASP A 216 12.56 4.63 26.20
C ASP A 216 12.30 5.58 27.39
N LEU A 217 11.76 6.77 27.13
CA LEU A 217 11.44 7.75 28.17
C LEU A 217 10.32 7.26 29.11
N ARG A 218 9.36 6.51 28.57
CA ARG A 218 8.32 5.84 29.36
C ARG A 218 8.93 4.77 30.27
N GLY A 219 9.80 3.91 29.72
CA GLY A 219 10.54 2.92 30.51
C GLY A 219 11.36 3.55 31.65
N LEU A 220 12.05 4.66 31.38
CA LEU A 220 12.78 5.42 32.40
C LEU A 220 11.87 6.03 33.48
N SER A 221 10.65 6.42 33.11
CA SER A 221 9.65 6.95 34.06
C SER A 221 9.13 5.86 34.98
N ASP A 222 8.87 4.66 34.45
CA ASP A 222 8.48 3.48 35.22
C ASP A 222 9.59 3.04 36.19
N GLU A 223 10.85 3.01 35.73
CA GLU A 223 12.01 2.76 36.59
C GLU A 223 12.17 3.82 37.68
N GLY A 224 11.94 5.09 37.35
CA GLY A 224 11.96 6.20 38.30
C GLY A 224 10.89 6.04 39.38
N LEU A 225 9.67 5.62 38.99
CA LEU A 225 8.58 5.33 39.92
C LEU A 225 8.94 4.19 40.87
N MET A 226 9.56 3.12 40.36
CA MET A 226 10.03 2.00 41.18
C MET A 226 11.14 2.42 42.14
N ARG A 227 12.09 3.26 41.70
CA ARG A 227 13.14 3.83 42.56
C ARG A 227 12.55 4.69 43.68
N ALA A 228 11.63 5.59 43.36
CA ALA A 228 10.97 6.43 44.36
C ALA A 228 10.19 5.60 45.38
N ARG A 229 9.47 4.55 44.93
CA ARG A 229 8.79 3.60 45.83
C ARG A 229 9.78 2.94 46.79
N SER A 230 10.93 2.49 46.28
CA SER A 230 11.99 1.89 47.09
C SER A 230 12.55 2.87 48.11
N SER A 231 12.84 4.12 47.73
CA SER A 231 13.34 5.15 48.63
C SER A 231 12.34 5.48 49.74
N LEU A 232 11.06 5.68 49.40
CA LEU A 232 10.00 5.94 50.37
C LEU A 232 9.80 4.77 51.35
N ASN A 233 9.94 3.52 50.86
CA ASN A 233 9.92 2.34 51.72
C ASN A 233 11.11 2.31 52.70
N GLN A 234 12.31 2.72 52.27
CA GLN A 234 13.49 2.80 53.15
C GLN A 234 13.29 3.86 54.24
N LEU A 235 12.75 5.03 53.90
CA LEU A 235 12.42 6.10 54.85
C LEU A 235 11.37 5.65 55.88
N CYS A 236 10.35 4.91 55.44
CA CYS A 236 9.31 4.36 56.31
C CYS A 236 9.87 3.33 57.32
N LEU A 237 10.91 2.59 56.96
CA LEU A 237 11.58 1.63 57.85
C LEU A 237 12.53 2.29 58.87
N GLY A 238 12.66 3.63 58.87
CA GLY A 238 13.58 4.35 59.75
C GLY A 238 15.05 4.05 59.45
N ILE A 239 15.34 3.49 58.26
CA ILE A 239 16.70 3.31 57.75
C ILE A 239 17.13 4.67 57.19
N GLY A 240 17.26 5.66 58.08
CA GLY A 240 17.85 6.95 57.76
C GLY A 240 19.26 6.73 57.20
N MET A 241 19.65 7.54 56.22
CA MET A 241 20.90 7.44 55.47
C MET A 241 22.19 7.73 56.27
N ALA A 242 22.22 7.42 57.58
CA ALA A 242 23.33 7.69 58.48
C ALA A 242 24.64 6.97 58.15
N LEU A 243 24.75 6.24 57.02
CA LEU A 243 25.98 5.64 56.52
C LEU A 243 26.12 5.76 54.99
N ARG A 244 25.83 6.92 54.39
CA ARG A 244 26.43 7.29 53.07
C ARG A 244 27.75 8.03 53.23
N GLY A 245 28.68 7.41 53.95
CA GLY A 245 30.10 7.74 53.90
C GLY A 245 30.86 6.46 53.61
N ARG A 246 31.24 6.23 52.34
CA ARG A 246 31.99 5.07 51.84
C ARG A 246 31.16 3.80 51.59
N SER A 247 30.42 3.77 50.47
CA SER A 247 30.21 2.51 49.75
C SER A 247 30.80 2.65 48.35
N ALA A 248 31.84 1.86 48.11
CA ALA A 248 32.71 1.88 46.94
C ALA A 248 32.09 1.19 45.72
N LEU A 249 30.88 1.58 45.32
CA LEU A 249 30.26 1.09 44.09
C LEU A 249 29.71 2.25 43.28
N ILE A 250 30.65 3.07 42.82
CA ILE A 250 30.47 3.90 41.63
C ILE A 250 30.67 2.96 40.44
N TRP A 251 29.58 2.70 39.71
CA TRP A 251 29.54 2.30 38.30
C TRP A 251 30.14 0.93 37.94
N CYS A 252 29.27 -0.02 37.62
CA CYS A 252 29.65 -1.17 36.78
C CYS A 252 28.64 -1.31 35.63
N LYS A 253 28.93 -0.61 34.53
CA LYS A 253 28.56 -1.04 33.19
C LYS A 253 29.47 -2.23 32.85
N ASP A 254 29.10 -3.46 33.22
CA ASP A 254 29.66 -4.63 32.54
C ASP A 254 28.82 -5.90 32.71
N LYS A 255 28.37 -6.44 31.57
CA LYS A 255 27.38 -7.53 31.42
C LYS A 255 27.92 -8.94 31.74
N LYS A 256 29.00 -9.11 32.51
CA LYS A 256 29.68 -10.43 32.65
C LYS A 256 29.79 -11.03 34.05
N VAL A 257 29.32 -10.39 35.11
CA VAL A 257 29.54 -10.89 36.50
C VAL A 257 28.39 -11.73 37.08
N SER A 258 27.26 -11.88 36.38
CA SER A 258 26.08 -12.62 36.90
C SER A 258 26.25 -14.16 36.98
N ARG A 259 27.38 -14.73 36.54
CA ARG A 259 27.61 -16.19 36.57
C ARG A 259 28.46 -16.70 37.73
N GLN A 260 29.05 -15.84 38.56
CA GLN A 260 29.98 -16.27 39.62
C GLN A 260 29.42 -16.22 41.05
N ARG A 261 28.23 -15.62 41.28
CA ARG A 261 27.62 -15.56 42.62
C ARG A 261 26.77 -16.78 43.00
N SER A 262 26.52 -17.69 42.06
CA SER A 262 25.74 -18.91 42.32
C SER A 262 26.58 -20.04 42.90
N GLN A 263 27.91 -19.93 42.92
CA GLN A 263 28.82 -20.97 43.42
C GLN A 263 29.39 -20.68 44.81
N SER A 264 29.29 -19.46 45.35
CA SER A 264 29.80 -19.14 46.70
C SER A 264 28.77 -19.28 47.83
N ALA A 265 27.54 -19.71 47.51
CA ALA A 265 26.46 -19.88 48.50
C ALA A 265 26.31 -21.33 48.99
N GLN A 266 27.10 -22.28 48.49
CA GLN A 266 27.04 -23.70 48.89
C GLN A 266 28.20 -24.18 49.80
N ASP A 267 29.20 -23.34 50.09
CA ASP A 267 30.37 -23.72 50.92
C ASP A 267 30.39 -23.10 52.34
N ARG A 268 29.24 -22.67 52.87
CA ARG A 268 29.11 -22.24 54.28
C ARG A 268 28.08 -23.07 55.05
N THR A 269 28.28 -24.38 55.00
CA THR A 269 27.76 -25.31 56.00
C THR A 269 28.97 -26.02 56.59
N LEU A 270 29.07 -26.04 57.93
CA LEU A 270 30.14 -26.60 58.77
C LEU A 270 31.16 -25.58 59.33
N ALA A 271 30.69 -24.73 60.24
CA ALA A 271 31.49 -24.31 61.40
C ALA A 271 30.54 -24.22 62.60
N ALA A 272 30.57 -25.26 63.43
CA ALA A 272 29.92 -25.27 64.73
C ALA A 272 30.73 -24.34 65.66
N GLU A 273 30.32 -23.08 65.75
CA GLU A 273 30.80 -22.17 66.79
C GLU A 273 29.82 -22.15 67.95
N ALA A 274 30.41 -22.15 69.14
CA ALA A 274 29.81 -22.47 70.42
C ALA A 274 28.57 -21.61 70.77
N LEU A 275 27.63 -22.26 71.45
CA LEU A 275 26.51 -21.67 72.18
C LEU A 275 26.93 -20.37 72.89
N PRO A 276 26.21 -19.25 72.71
CA PRO A 276 26.32 -18.13 73.64
C PRO A 276 25.77 -18.59 74.98
N GLY A 277 26.54 -18.35 76.04
CA GLY A 277 26.14 -18.60 77.41
C GLY A 277 24.80 -17.96 77.75
N ASN A 278 24.07 -18.63 78.64
CA ASN A 278 22.82 -18.24 79.28
C ASN A 278 22.26 -16.85 78.91
N ILE A 279 21.50 -16.80 77.81
CA ILE A 279 20.58 -15.70 77.42
C ILE A 279 19.52 -15.40 78.51
N PHE A 280 19.50 -16.18 79.60
CA PHE A 280 18.51 -16.11 80.67
C PHE A 280 18.96 -15.29 81.90
N ASP A 281 20.18 -14.78 81.94
CA ASP A 281 20.67 -14.00 83.09
C ASP A 281 20.40 -12.49 82.97
N ASP A 282 20.12 -11.99 81.75
CA ASP A 282 19.73 -10.59 81.50
C ASP A 282 18.34 -10.48 80.85
N VAL A 283 17.36 -10.02 81.66
CA VAL A 283 15.97 -9.79 81.25
C VAL A 283 15.88 -8.76 80.10
N GLY A 284 16.82 -7.80 80.02
CA GLY A 284 16.85 -6.81 78.96
C GLY A 284 17.25 -7.40 77.61
N GLU A 285 18.18 -8.35 77.61
CA GLU A 285 18.63 -9.03 76.39
C GLU A 285 17.56 -10.01 75.88
N PHE A 286 16.84 -10.69 76.79
CA PHE A 286 15.70 -11.53 76.45
C PHE A 286 14.54 -10.72 75.83
N ASP A 287 14.14 -9.58 76.42
CA ASP A 287 13.10 -8.71 75.87
C ASP A 287 13.49 -8.12 74.50
N ALA A 288 14.77 -7.79 74.31
CA ALA A 288 15.30 -7.33 73.03
C ALA A 288 15.26 -8.44 71.96
N VAL A 289 15.60 -9.68 72.32
CA VAL A 289 15.55 -10.85 71.43
C VAL A 289 14.11 -11.19 71.06
N ILE A 290 13.18 -11.21 72.02
CA ILE A 290 11.75 -11.45 71.77
C ILE A 290 11.16 -10.34 70.89
N SER A 291 11.47 -9.08 71.17
CA SER A 291 11.01 -7.94 70.35
C SER A 291 11.54 -8.04 68.91
N ARG A 292 12.80 -8.44 68.75
CA ARG A 292 13.40 -8.67 67.43
C ARG A 292 12.76 -9.86 66.72
N LEU A 293 12.46 -10.94 67.42
CA LEU A 293 11.78 -12.13 66.88
C LEU A 293 10.34 -11.82 66.43
N VAL A 294 9.58 -11.08 67.25
CA VAL A 294 8.23 -10.62 66.95
C VAL A 294 8.23 -9.69 65.73
N GLN A 295 9.21 -8.79 65.64
CA GLN A 295 9.33 -7.89 64.49
C GLN A 295 9.73 -8.63 63.20
N VAL A 296 10.63 -9.62 63.29
CA VAL A 296 11.00 -10.48 62.16
C VAL A 296 9.80 -11.31 61.70
N TYR A 297 9.03 -11.88 62.63
CA TYR A 297 7.80 -12.61 62.32
C TYR A 297 6.75 -11.69 61.66
N ARG A 298 6.52 -10.48 62.21
CA ARG A 298 5.65 -9.46 61.63
C ARG A 298 6.03 -9.13 60.19
N ASN A 299 7.33 -8.91 59.95
CA ASN A 299 7.84 -8.58 58.63
C ASN A 299 7.71 -9.76 57.64
N ALA A 300 7.94 -10.99 58.09
CA ALA A 300 7.79 -12.18 57.27
C ALA A 300 6.32 -12.39 56.85
N VAL A 301 5.38 -12.28 57.79
CA VAL A 301 3.93 -12.39 57.52
C VAL A 301 3.48 -11.28 56.57
N LYS A 302 3.85 -10.02 56.82
CA LYS A 302 3.55 -8.90 55.91
C LYS A 302 4.08 -9.14 54.51
N LYS A 303 5.31 -9.64 54.38
CA LYS A 303 5.95 -9.89 53.08
C LYS A 303 5.22 -10.99 52.29
N VAL A 304 4.79 -12.07 52.96
CA VAL A 304 4.05 -13.15 52.30
C VAL A 304 2.67 -12.68 51.86
N PHE A 305 1.90 -12.01 52.73
CA PHE A 305 0.55 -11.55 52.37
C PHE A 305 0.55 -10.43 51.34
N SER A 306 1.51 -9.49 51.38
CA SER A 306 1.64 -8.47 50.34
C SER A 306 2.08 -9.04 48.99
N GLY A 307 2.97 -10.03 48.99
CA GLY A 307 3.34 -10.77 47.77
C GLY A 307 2.16 -11.53 47.17
N PHE A 308 1.39 -12.23 48.00
CA PHE A 308 0.19 -12.96 47.57
C PHE A 308 -0.90 -12.02 47.06
N SER A 309 -1.17 -10.91 47.76
CA SER A 309 -2.16 -9.90 47.34
C SER A 309 -1.76 -9.24 46.02
N THR A 310 -0.48 -8.91 45.82
CA THR A 310 0.01 -8.33 44.56
C THR A 310 -0.20 -9.31 43.40
N LYS A 311 0.17 -10.58 43.58
CA LYS A 311 -0.04 -11.65 42.59
C LYS A 311 -1.53 -11.88 42.27
N LEU A 312 -2.41 -11.81 43.25
CA LEU A 312 -3.86 -11.88 43.05
C LEU A 312 -4.39 -10.69 42.24
N THR A 313 -3.86 -9.49 42.47
CA THR A 313 -4.26 -8.28 41.75
C THR A 313 -3.75 -8.29 40.31
N GLU A 314 -2.55 -8.83 40.08
CA GLU A 314 -2.01 -9.09 38.73
C GLU A 314 -2.86 -10.13 38.00
N LEU A 315 -3.21 -11.23 38.66
CA LEU A 315 -4.09 -12.27 38.10
C LEU A 315 -5.50 -11.72 37.79
N GLU A 316 -6.06 -10.86 38.65
CA GLU A 316 -7.34 -10.17 38.43
C GLU A 316 -7.27 -9.24 37.22
N LYS A 317 -6.15 -8.52 37.04
CA LYS A 317 -5.95 -7.64 35.88
C LYS A 317 -5.81 -8.42 34.57
N ASP A 318 -5.11 -9.55 34.62
CA ASP A 318 -4.94 -10.43 33.46
C ASP A 318 -6.26 -11.12 33.09
N LEU A 319 -7.00 -11.66 34.06
CA LEU A 319 -8.34 -12.24 33.85
C LEU A 319 -9.38 -11.20 33.43
N GLY A 320 -9.33 -9.99 34.01
CA GLY A 320 -10.23 -8.87 33.70
C GLY A 320 -10.06 -8.34 32.27
N SER A 321 -8.88 -8.50 31.67
CA SER A 321 -8.68 -8.17 30.26
C SER A 321 -9.38 -9.14 29.30
N HIS A 322 -9.69 -10.37 29.75
CA HIS A 322 -10.36 -11.42 28.97
C HIS A 322 -11.87 -11.55 29.26
N LEU A 323 -12.37 -11.06 30.41
CA LEU A 323 -13.75 -11.28 30.88
C LEU A 323 -14.73 -10.10 30.67
N ASN A 324 -14.50 -9.22 29.68
CA ASN A 324 -15.42 -8.12 29.33
C ASN A 324 -16.85 -8.55 28.89
N PHE A 325 -17.22 -9.83 29.01
CA PHE A 325 -18.51 -10.40 28.59
C PHE A 325 -19.42 -10.90 29.73
N CYS A 326 -18.94 -10.99 30.98
CA CYS A 326 -19.78 -11.33 32.13
C CYS A 326 -19.67 -10.23 33.18
N GLY A 327 -20.81 -9.65 33.58
CA GLY A 327 -20.90 -8.42 34.39
C GLY A 327 -20.11 -8.43 35.71
N PRO A 328 -19.96 -7.26 36.36
CA PRO A 328 -19.02 -7.06 37.45
C PRO A 328 -19.39 -7.91 38.67
N VAL A 329 -18.58 -8.94 38.94
CA VAL A 329 -18.57 -9.63 40.24
C VAL A 329 -17.57 -8.88 41.13
N GLU A 330 -18.06 -7.99 41.98
CA GLU A 330 -17.22 -7.32 42.98
C GLU A 330 -16.82 -8.33 44.06
N LEU A 331 -15.61 -8.88 43.94
CA LEU A 331 -14.97 -9.58 45.06
C LEU A 331 -14.60 -8.56 46.15
N PRO A 332 -14.85 -8.84 47.44
CA PRO A 332 -14.55 -7.91 48.51
C PRO A 332 -13.04 -7.68 48.58
N LYS A 333 -12.61 -6.45 48.29
CA LYS A 333 -11.22 -6.01 48.46
C LYS A 333 -10.85 -6.15 49.93
N ILE A 334 -9.91 -7.04 50.22
CA ILE A 334 -9.32 -7.16 51.56
C ILE A 334 -8.48 -5.90 51.79
N ASP A 335 -8.96 -5.01 52.64
CA ASP A 335 -8.23 -3.79 53.00
C ASP A 335 -6.97 -4.16 53.81
N LEU A 336 -5.80 -3.83 53.26
CA LEU A 336 -4.51 -4.03 53.92
C LEU A 336 -4.45 -3.33 55.29
N ALA A 337 -5.19 -2.23 55.47
CA ALA A 337 -5.29 -1.55 56.76
C ALA A 337 -6.10 -2.36 57.79
N GLU A 338 -7.07 -3.15 57.35
CA GLU A 338 -7.86 -4.04 58.21
C GLU A 338 -7.04 -5.27 58.61
N LEU A 339 -6.21 -5.80 57.70
CA LEU A 339 -5.22 -6.83 58.01
C LEU A 339 -4.18 -6.34 59.02
N ASP A 340 -3.71 -5.09 58.88
CA ASP A 340 -2.79 -4.48 59.83
C ASP A 340 -3.43 -4.29 61.21
N ARG A 341 -4.70 -3.87 61.27
CA ARG A 341 -5.46 -3.81 62.53
C ARG A 341 -5.68 -5.19 63.15
N LEU A 342 -5.91 -6.22 62.34
CA LEU A 342 -6.06 -7.61 62.80
C LEU A 342 -4.75 -8.19 63.35
N ILE A 343 -3.60 -7.78 62.82
CA ILE A 343 -2.26 -8.16 63.29
C ILE A 343 -1.83 -7.31 64.51
N GLU A 344 -2.16 -6.02 64.55
CA GLU A 344 -1.81 -5.12 65.67
C GLU A 344 -2.60 -5.40 66.94
N ARG A 345 -3.90 -5.70 66.86
CA ARG A 345 -4.75 -5.92 68.04
C ARG A 345 -4.21 -7.01 68.97
N PRO A 346 -3.76 -8.18 68.47
CA PRO A 346 -3.09 -9.20 69.27
C PRO A 346 -1.74 -8.75 69.83
N LEU A 347 -0.91 -8.09 69.02
CA LEU A 347 0.45 -7.67 69.39
C LEU A 347 0.47 -6.54 70.43
N GLN A 348 -0.40 -5.53 70.29
CA GLN A 348 -0.57 -4.46 71.27
C GLN A 348 -1.13 -5.00 72.59
N ARG A 349 -2.01 -5.99 72.55
CA ARG A 349 -2.48 -6.69 73.77
C ARG A 349 -1.35 -7.45 74.43
N LEU A 350 -0.46 -8.11 73.68
CA LEU A 350 0.70 -8.80 74.25
C LEU A 350 1.68 -7.81 74.92
N SER A 351 2.03 -6.71 74.24
CA SER A 351 2.95 -5.69 74.76
C SER A 351 2.40 -4.93 75.98
N SER A 352 1.14 -4.47 75.92
CA SER A 352 0.52 -3.72 77.03
C SER A 352 0.25 -4.57 78.28
N THR A 353 -0.02 -5.88 78.12
CA THR A 353 -0.18 -6.79 79.26
C THR A 353 1.16 -7.09 79.93
N PHE A 354 2.27 -7.04 79.17
CA PHE A 354 3.63 -7.22 79.68
C PHE A 354 4.09 -6.03 80.54
N HIS A 355 3.90 -4.80 80.06
CA HIS A 355 4.37 -3.61 80.78
C HIS A 355 3.53 -3.25 82.02
N ARG A 356 2.24 -3.60 82.06
CA ARG A 356 1.37 -3.27 83.20
C ARG A 356 1.63 -4.12 84.45
N LYS A 357 2.32 -5.27 84.32
CA LYS A 357 2.60 -6.21 85.43
C LYS A 357 3.99 -6.06 86.06
N MET A 358 4.92 -5.34 85.42
CA MET A 358 6.25 -5.05 85.99
C MET A 358 6.26 -3.89 87.00
N GLY A 359 5.23 -3.04 87.02
CA GLY A 359 5.22 -1.80 87.80
C GLY A 359 4.84 -1.92 89.28
N GLY A 360 4.53 -3.10 89.81
CA GLY A 360 4.07 -3.19 91.20
C GLY A 360 4.07 -4.59 91.82
N GLY A 361 5.10 -4.86 92.63
CA GLY A 361 5.06 -5.84 93.72
C GLY A 361 5.28 -7.31 93.34
N SER A 362 6.32 -7.91 93.92
CA SER A 362 6.61 -9.36 93.96
C SER A 362 7.02 -10.00 92.61
N ASN A 363 8.30 -9.85 92.27
CA ASN A 363 9.04 -10.54 91.18
C ASN A 363 9.20 -12.07 91.36
N LYS A 364 8.26 -12.78 91.97
CA LYS A 364 8.38 -14.23 92.21
C LYS A 364 7.53 -15.12 91.30
N THR A 365 6.59 -14.57 90.54
CA THR A 365 5.72 -15.34 89.61
C THR A 365 6.01 -15.11 88.14
N LEU A 366 6.89 -14.17 87.77
CA LEU A 366 7.34 -13.98 86.38
C LEU A 366 8.55 -14.89 86.04
N PHE A 367 9.32 -15.31 87.04
CA PHE A 367 10.41 -16.30 86.91
C PHE A 367 9.91 -17.76 86.86
N GLU A 368 8.60 -17.99 86.96
CA GLU A 368 7.95 -19.26 86.64
C GLU A 368 7.33 -19.22 85.23
N MET A 369 7.83 -18.37 84.31
CA MET A 369 7.88 -18.79 82.91
C MET A 369 8.83 -19.98 82.89
N THR A 370 8.28 -21.18 83.03
CA THR A 370 9.08 -22.39 82.93
C THR A 370 9.77 -22.35 81.58
N GLY A 371 11.06 -22.70 81.50
CA GLY A 371 11.75 -22.83 80.21
C GLY A 371 10.94 -23.65 79.19
N ALA A 372 10.06 -24.53 79.67
CA ALA A 372 9.09 -25.28 78.88
C ALA A 372 8.11 -24.39 78.07
N ASP A 373 7.59 -23.28 78.63
CA ASP A 373 6.62 -22.44 77.91
C ASP A 373 7.28 -21.58 76.82
N VAL A 374 8.49 -21.08 77.07
CA VAL A 374 9.31 -20.40 76.05
C VAL A 374 9.68 -21.37 74.93
N VAL A 375 10.09 -22.59 75.29
CA VAL A 375 10.37 -23.66 74.33
C VAL A 375 9.11 -24.04 73.55
N SER A 376 7.93 -24.06 74.18
CA SER A 376 6.65 -24.33 73.50
C SER A 376 6.29 -23.23 72.50
N MET A 377 6.48 -21.95 72.87
CA MET A 377 6.24 -20.82 71.98
C MET A 377 7.24 -20.82 70.81
N GLN A 378 8.52 -21.10 71.08
CA GLN A 378 9.53 -21.23 70.04
C GLN A 378 9.18 -22.36 69.07
N LYS A 379 8.78 -23.53 69.58
CA LYS A 379 8.31 -24.66 68.75
C LYS A 379 7.11 -24.27 67.89
N SER A 380 6.13 -23.58 68.46
CA SER A 380 4.94 -23.13 67.72
C SER A 380 5.28 -22.12 66.62
N ILE A 381 6.15 -21.13 66.90
CA ILE A 381 6.60 -20.15 65.89
C ILE A 381 7.42 -20.82 64.79
N CYS A 382 8.31 -21.76 65.15
CA CYS A 382 9.06 -22.55 64.17
C CYS A 382 8.13 -23.37 63.27
N SER A 383 7.15 -24.07 63.87
CA SER A 383 6.12 -24.85 63.16
C SER A 383 5.32 -23.98 62.19
N LEU A 384 4.90 -22.79 62.64
CA LEU A 384 4.19 -21.82 61.81
C LEU A 384 5.06 -21.29 60.66
N GLY A 385 6.34 -21.00 60.92
CA GLY A 385 7.30 -20.58 59.90
C GLY A 385 7.57 -21.66 58.84
N GLU A 386 7.60 -22.93 59.25
CA GLU A 386 7.69 -24.07 58.34
C GLU A 386 6.43 -24.21 57.49
N SER A 387 5.24 -24.14 58.11
CA SER A 387 3.95 -24.18 57.41
C SER A 387 3.81 -23.05 56.39
N LEU A 388 4.28 -21.84 56.72
CA LEU A 388 4.29 -20.70 55.81
C LEU A 388 5.23 -20.94 54.63
N ARG A 389 6.44 -21.45 54.89
CA ARG A 389 7.44 -21.77 53.84
C ARG A 389 6.94 -22.85 52.89
N GLU A 390 6.30 -23.89 53.43
CA GLU A 390 5.67 -24.95 52.65
C GLU A 390 4.56 -24.37 51.76
N THR A 391 3.68 -23.54 52.32
CA THR A 391 2.59 -22.88 51.58
C THR A 391 3.12 -21.98 50.45
N CYS A 392 4.16 -21.19 50.72
CA CYS A 392 4.83 -20.40 49.68
C CYS A 392 5.47 -21.27 48.61
N SER A 393 6.06 -22.41 49.00
CA SER A 393 6.64 -23.36 48.03
C SER A 393 5.58 -23.97 47.13
N ILE A 394 4.40 -24.33 47.68
CA ILE A 394 3.25 -24.84 46.91
C ILE A 394 2.83 -23.82 45.86
N LEU A 395 2.59 -22.57 46.28
CA LEU A 395 2.19 -21.50 45.38
C LEU A 395 3.22 -21.21 44.29
N ASN A 396 4.50 -21.18 44.66
CA ASN A 396 5.57 -20.94 43.70
C ASN A 396 5.68 -22.06 42.67
N HIS A 397 5.59 -23.32 43.11
CA HIS A 397 5.59 -24.45 42.19
C HIS A 397 4.35 -24.47 41.29
N ALA A 398 3.15 -24.17 41.82
CA ALA A 398 1.93 -24.06 41.01
C ALA A 398 2.07 -22.99 39.92
N GLY A 399 2.67 -21.83 40.24
CA GLY A 399 2.95 -20.79 39.25
C GLY A 399 3.89 -21.26 38.13
N HIS A 400 4.95 -22.00 38.47
CA HIS A 400 5.90 -22.50 37.48
C HIS A 400 5.31 -23.52 36.48
N LEU A 401 4.25 -24.25 36.85
CA LEU A 401 3.55 -25.13 35.92
C LEU A 401 2.90 -24.32 34.79
N TRP A 402 2.27 -23.20 35.15
CA TRP A 402 1.68 -22.27 34.19
C TRP A 402 2.74 -21.57 33.34
N ASP A 403 3.86 -21.12 33.93
CA ASP A 403 4.98 -20.52 33.17
C ASP A 403 5.48 -21.46 32.06
N ALA A 404 5.68 -22.75 32.38
CA ALA A 404 6.13 -23.75 31.43
C ALA A 404 5.10 -24.01 30.33
N HIS A 405 3.80 -24.04 30.68
CA HIS A 405 2.72 -24.17 29.71
C HIS A 405 2.63 -22.97 28.76
N LEU A 406 2.64 -21.74 29.29
CA LEU A 406 2.59 -20.51 28.51
C LEU A 406 3.76 -20.43 27.52
N LEU A 407 4.96 -20.84 27.94
CA LEU A 407 6.12 -20.90 27.07
C LEU A 407 5.93 -21.91 25.92
N ARG A 408 5.39 -23.10 26.19
CA ARG A 408 5.10 -24.11 25.16
C ARG A 408 4.04 -23.61 24.17
N SER A 409 2.98 -22.97 24.66
CA SER A 409 1.93 -22.37 23.83
C SER A 409 2.49 -21.29 22.92
N ALA A 410 3.27 -20.36 23.47
CA ALA A 410 3.91 -19.29 22.69
C ALA A 410 4.88 -19.83 21.62
N LEU A 411 5.64 -20.89 21.92
CA LEU A 411 6.50 -21.54 20.93
C LEU A 411 5.71 -22.20 19.81
N ALA A 412 4.60 -22.89 20.11
CA ALA A 412 3.75 -23.48 19.08
C ALA A 412 3.07 -22.43 18.19
N GLN A 413 2.60 -21.33 18.79
CA GLN A 413 2.07 -20.18 18.04
C GLN A 413 3.13 -19.61 17.10
N LYS A 414 4.35 -19.40 17.60
CA LYS A 414 5.48 -18.88 16.80
C LYS A 414 5.86 -19.79 15.65
N LEU A 415 5.92 -21.11 15.88
CA LEU A 415 6.21 -22.09 14.84
C LEU A 415 5.11 -22.14 13.77
N THR A 416 3.85 -22.02 14.18
CA THR A 416 2.72 -21.96 13.26
C THR A 416 2.77 -20.70 12.40
N ILE A 417 3.01 -19.53 13.01
CA ILE A 417 3.16 -18.26 12.29
C ILE A 417 4.31 -18.36 11.28
N ALA A 418 5.48 -18.85 11.70
CA ALA A 418 6.62 -19.00 10.80
C ALA A 418 6.30 -19.88 9.58
N ALA A 419 5.57 -20.99 9.79
CA ALA A 419 5.16 -21.85 8.69
C ALA A 419 4.13 -21.19 7.74
N VAL A 420 3.25 -20.34 8.27
CA VAL A 420 2.34 -19.51 7.44
C VAL A 420 3.13 -18.46 6.67
N GLU A 421 4.12 -17.81 7.29
CA GLU A 421 5.01 -16.82 6.64
C GLU A 421 5.84 -17.43 5.50
N ASP A 422 6.33 -18.66 5.67
CA ASP A 422 7.02 -19.40 4.62
C ASP A 422 6.09 -19.67 3.42
N LEU A 423 4.84 -20.08 3.68
CA LEU A 423 3.83 -20.26 2.62
C LEU A 423 3.51 -18.94 1.91
N LEU A 424 3.29 -17.86 2.68
CA LEU A 424 3.03 -16.53 2.14
C LEU A 424 4.15 -16.08 1.19
N THR A 425 5.41 -16.26 1.62
CA THR A 425 6.59 -15.91 0.82
C THR A 425 6.68 -16.74 -0.46
N SER A 426 6.43 -18.05 -0.36
CA SER A 426 6.40 -18.94 -1.52
C SER A 426 5.31 -18.56 -2.52
N HIS A 427 4.09 -18.29 -2.02
CA HIS A 427 2.96 -17.88 -2.84
C HIS A 427 3.22 -16.55 -3.56
N ASP A 428 3.74 -15.54 -2.84
CA ASP A 428 4.05 -14.24 -3.43
C ASP A 428 5.15 -14.33 -4.50
N ALA A 429 6.11 -15.26 -4.36
CA ALA A 429 7.12 -15.52 -5.39
C ALA A 429 6.52 -16.13 -6.67
N VAL A 430 5.58 -17.06 -6.55
CA VAL A 430 4.86 -17.64 -7.70
C VAL A 430 4.00 -16.59 -8.39
N GLU A 431 3.34 -15.72 -7.61
CA GLU A 431 2.55 -14.60 -8.13
C GLU A 431 3.43 -13.64 -8.95
N LEU A 432 4.60 -13.26 -8.42
CA LEU A 432 5.55 -12.40 -9.12
C LEU A 432 6.05 -13.04 -10.43
N ALA A 433 6.30 -14.36 -10.43
CA ALA A 433 6.71 -15.08 -11.63
C ALA A 433 5.64 -15.05 -12.74
N ASN A 434 4.35 -15.03 -12.38
CA ASN A 434 3.24 -14.93 -13.32
C ASN A 434 3.02 -13.52 -13.90
N GLU A 435 3.55 -12.47 -13.26
CA GLU A 435 3.41 -11.09 -13.75
C GLU A 435 4.19 -10.84 -15.05
N VAL A 436 5.34 -11.48 -15.24
CA VAL A 436 6.16 -11.33 -16.45
C VAL A 436 5.42 -11.78 -17.72
N PRO A 437 4.91 -13.02 -17.83
CA PRO A 437 4.17 -13.44 -19.01
C PRO A 437 2.86 -12.66 -19.18
N PHE A 438 2.23 -12.23 -18.09
CA PHE A 438 1.04 -11.37 -18.15
C PHE A 438 1.35 -10.03 -18.82
N ASN A 439 2.43 -9.35 -18.40
CA ASN A 439 2.84 -8.07 -18.98
C ASN A 439 3.23 -8.20 -20.45
N ILE A 440 3.88 -9.31 -20.84
CA ILE A 440 4.20 -9.60 -22.24
C ILE A 440 2.91 -9.75 -23.06
N ALA A 441 1.96 -10.56 -22.59
CA ALA A 441 0.68 -10.75 -23.27
C ALA A 441 -0.12 -9.45 -23.35
N LEU A 442 -0.12 -8.65 -22.28
CA LEU A 442 -0.78 -7.34 -22.24
C LEU A 442 -0.19 -6.38 -23.29
N GLU A 443 1.13 -6.33 -23.42
CA GLU A 443 1.76 -5.48 -24.44
C GLU A 443 1.49 -5.99 -25.86
N GLN A 444 1.48 -7.32 -26.07
CA GLN A 444 1.08 -7.93 -27.35
C GLN A 444 -0.37 -7.58 -27.72
N MET A 445 -1.29 -7.57 -26.75
CA MET A 445 -2.68 -7.14 -26.95
C MET A 445 -2.76 -5.66 -27.32
N ARG A 446 -2.01 -4.78 -26.63
CA ARG A 446 -1.99 -3.34 -26.92
C ARG A 446 -1.42 -3.03 -28.30
N CYS A 447 -0.43 -3.81 -28.75
CA CYS A 447 0.18 -3.69 -30.07
C CYS A 447 -0.44 -4.63 -31.12
N ALA A 448 -1.63 -5.19 -30.86
CA ALA A 448 -2.28 -6.09 -31.80
C ALA A 448 -2.54 -5.37 -33.14
N PRO A 449 -2.21 -6.00 -34.28
CA PRO A 449 -2.25 -5.33 -35.58
C PRO A 449 -3.60 -5.44 -36.29
N ASP A 450 -4.49 -6.30 -35.80
CA ASP A 450 -5.82 -6.56 -36.36
C ASP A 450 -6.77 -7.03 -35.24
N THR A 451 -8.07 -7.02 -35.53
CA THR A 451 -9.13 -7.32 -34.55
C THR A 451 -9.13 -8.78 -34.11
N GLU A 452 -8.77 -9.71 -35.00
CA GLU A 452 -8.68 -11.14 -34.70
C GLU A 452 -7.57 -11.44 -33.69
N LYS A 453 -6.36 -10.92 -33.93
CA LYS A 453 -5.23 -11.06 -32.98
C LYS A 453 -5.48 -10.33 -31.68
N LEU A 454 -6.13 -9.17 -31.71
CA LEU A 454 -6.53 -8.45 -30.51
C LEU A 454 -7.43 -9.33 -29.63
N HIS A 455 -8.43 -9.98 -30.24
CA HIS A 455 -9.32 -10.89 -29.53
C HIS A 455 -8.57 -12.11 -28.97
N HIS A 456 -7.71 -12.72 -29.77
CA HIS A 456 -6.90 -13.87 -29.34
C HIS A 456 -6.01 -13.54 -28.13
N PHE A 457 -5.27 -12.43 -28.15
CA PHE A 457 -4.45 -12.02 -27.00
C PHE A 457 -5.31 -11.67 -25.78
N TYR A 458 -6.47 -11.06 -25.97
CA TYR A 458 -7.41 -10.81 -24.89
C TYR A 458 -7.88 -12.11 -24.20
N GLU A 459 -8.23 -13.14 -24.98
CA GLU A 459 -8.62 -14.45 -24.44
C GLU A 459 -7.48 -15.13 -23.65
N ILE A 460 -6.24 -15.03 -24.16
CA ILE A 460 -5.06 -15.52 -23.43
C ILE A 460 -4.94 -14.81 -22.08
N ILE A 461 -5.03 -13.48 -22.05
CA ILE A 461 -4.91 -12.71 -20.81
C ILE A 461 -6.04 -13.04 -19.83
N VAL A 462 -7.29 -13.15 -20.32
CA VAL A 462 -8.43 -13.54 -19.49
C VAL A 462 -8.21 -14.92 -18.88
N THR A 463 -7.70 -15.88 -19.65
CA THR A 463 -7.37 -17.22 -19.16
C THR A 463 -6.28 -17.17 -18.08
N MET A 464 -5.23 -16.38 -18.29
CA MET A 464 -4.16 -16.19 -17.30
C MET A 464 -4.68 -15.54 -16.01
N LEU A 465 -5.55 -14.54 -16.13
CA LEU A 465 -6.14 -13.87 -14.98
C LEU A 465 -7.09 -14.80 -14.22
N ASN A 466 -7.96 -15.55 -14.90
CA ASN A 466 -8.81 -16.55 -14.26
C ASN A 466 -7.98 -17.58 -13.46
N LYS A 467 -6.91 -18.11 -14.07
CA LYS A 467 -5.97 -19.01 -13.38
C LYS A 467 -5.31 -18.36 -12.16
N THR A 468 -4.97 -17.07 -12.25
CA THR A 468 -4.41 -16.31 -11.12
C THR A 468 -5.43 -16.14 -10.00
N GLY A 469 -6.71 -15.89 -10.33
CA GLY A 469 -7.81 -15.83 -9.37
C GLY A 469 -8.02 -17.17 -8.64
N GLU A 470 -8.00 -18.29 -9.38
CA GLU A 470 -8.04 -19.64 -8.80
C GLU A 470 -6.85 -19.90 -7.87
N MET A 471 -5.65 -19.49 -8.26
CA MET A 471 -4.47 -19.59 -7.42
C MET A 471 -4.59 -18.80 -6.12
N TYR A 472 -5.13 -17.57 -6.14
CA TYR A 472 -5.34 -16.81 -4.90
C TYR A 472 -6.25 -17.52 -3.92
N LEU A 473 -7.30 -18.20 -4.42
CA LEU A 473 -8.19 -18.99 -3.59
C LEU A 473 -7.45 -20.19 -2.99
N GLN A 474 -6.74 -20.96 -3.81
CA GLN A 474 -5.95 -22.12 -3.35
C GLN A 474 -4.87 -21.72 -2.34
N HIS A 475 -4.16 -20.62 -2.58
CA HIS A 475 -3.17 -20.06 -1.66
C HIS A 475 -3.81 -19.68 -0.33
N SER A 476 -4.95 -18.98 -0.35
CA SER A 476 -5.68 -18.60 0.86
C SER A 476 -6.15 -19.82 1.66
N GLU A 477 -6.68 -20.84 0.99
CA GLU A 477 -7.12 -22.08 1.63
C GLU A 477 -5.95 -22.83 2.27
N ALA A 478 -4.79 -22.89 1.60
CA ALA A 478 -3.59 -23.49 2.16
C ALA A 478 -3.02 -22.71 3.37
N GLU A 479 -3.03 -21.38 3.30
CA GLU A 479 -2.59 -20.50 4.40
C GLU A 479 -3.50 -20.65 5.63
N MET A 480 -4.82 -20.66 5.44
CA MET A 480 -5.80 -20.88 6.51
C MET A 480 -5.71 -22.30 7.07
N GLY A 481 -5.62 -23.32 6.20
CA GLY A 481 -5.47 -24.71 6.61
C GLY A 481 -4.22 -24.93 7.47
N ARG A 482 -3.10 -24.29 7.11
CA ARG A 482 -1.86 -24.35 7.91
C ARG A 482 -2.00 -23.69 9.28
N LEU A 483 -2.80 -22.63 9.38
CA LEU A 483 -3.12 -21.99 10.66
C LEU A 483 -4.06 -22.86 11.51
N GLU A 484 -5.04 -23.52 10.89
CA GLU A 484 -5.97 -24.44 11.55
C GLU A 484 -5.26 -25.67 12.15
N GLU A 485 -4.14 -26.10 11.59
CA GLU A 485 -3.31 -27.17 12.17
C GLU A 485 -2.84 -26.85 13.60
N PHE A 486 -2.82 -25.57 14.01
CA PHE A 486 -2.55 -25.19 15.40
C PHE A 486 -3.52 -25.86 16.39
N MET A 487 -4.76 -26.15 15.96
CA MET A 487 -5.78 -26.79 16.79
C MET A 487 -5.44 -28.23 17.20
N ASN A 488 -4.39 -28.82 16.62
CA ASN A 488 -3.86 -30.12 17.04
C ASN A 488 -2.99 -30.04 18.30
N PHE A 489 -2.47 -28.85 18.68
CA PHE A 489 -1.61 -28.69 19.85
C PHE A 489 -2.35 -28.63 21.20
N PRO A 490 -3.50 -27.94 21.35
CA PRO A 490 -4.20 -27.83 22.63
C PRO A 490 -4.48 -29.17 23.33
N PRO A 491 -4.94 -30.25 22.64
CA PRO A 491 -5.12 -31.55 23.29
C PRO A 491 -3.83 -32.14 23.88
N VAL A 492 -2.72 -32.01 23.16
CA VAL A 492 -1.40 -32.50 23.59
C VAL A 492 -0.87 -31.67 24.76
N MET A 493 -1.02 -30.34 24.68
CA MET A 493 -0.60 -29.43 25.74
C MET A 493 -1.44 -29.60 27.01
N ALA A 494 -2.74 -29.79 26.86
CA ALA A 494 -3.65 -30.10 27.96
C ALA A 494 -3.23 -31.40 28.64
N SER A 495 -3.02 -32.48 27.87
CA SER A 495 -2.58 -33.76 28.41
C SER A 495 -1.25 -33.66 29.18
N THR A 496 -0.31 -32.86 28.66
CA THR A 496 0.98 -32.62 29.31
C THR A 496 0.81 -31.84 30.61
N LEU A 497 -0.01 -30.79 30.60
CA LEU A 497 -0.28 -29.96 31.77
C LEU A 497 -1.04 -30.73 32.86
N LEU A 498 -2.00 -31.57 32.47
CA LEU A 498 -2.72 -32.47 33.38
C LEU A 498 -1.76 -33.43 34.09
N ALA A 499 -0.84 -34.06 33.34
CA ALA A 499 0.17 -34.93 33.93
C ALA A 499 1.11 -34.18 34.90
N GLU A 500 1.46 -32.93 34.59
CA GLU A 500 2.23 -32.07 35.49
C GLU A 500 1.45 -31.68 36.75
N PHE A 501 0.13 -31.47 36.64
CA PHE A 501 -0.74 -31.24 37.78
C PHE A 501 -0.89 -32.48 38.67
N ASP A 502 -0.99 -33.66 38.08
CA ASP A 502 -1.03 -34.92 38.85
C ASP A 502 0.26 -35.08 39.67
N VAL A 503 1.43 -34.89 39.06
CA VAL A 503 2.74 -34.92 39.76
C VAL A 503 2.82 -33.85 40.85
N PHE A 504 2.25 -32.67 40.61
CA PHE A 504 2.19 -31.60 41.61
C PHE A 504 1.31 -31.97 42.82
N LEU A 505 0.14 -32.56 42.59
CA LEU A 505 -0.77 -33.02 43.64
C LEU A 505 -0.19 -34.21 44.42
N GLU A 506 0.52 -35.12 43.74
CA GLU A 506 1.26 -36.21 44.39
C GLU A 506 2.37 -35.67 45.30
N LYS A 507 3.10 -34.65 44.85
CA LYS A 507 4.16 -33.99 45.65
C LYS A 507 3.61 -33.25 46.86
N TYR A 508 2.38 -32.72 46.76
CA TYR A 508 1.73 -31.92 47.80
C TYR A 508 0.39 -32.54 48.21
N PRO A 509 0.40 -33.70 48.90
CA PRO A 509 -0.83 -34.35 49.30
C PRO A 509 -1.62 -33.46 50.26
N ARG A 510 -2.95 -33.52 50.17
CA ARG A 510 -3.84 -32.86 51.13
C ARG A 510 -3.61 -33.47 52.50
N THR A 511 -3.36 -32.64 53.50
CA THR A 511 -3.16 -33.14 54.87
C THR A 511 -4.54 -33.49 55.41
N PRO A 512 -4.82 -34.75 55.79
CA PRO A 512 -6.11 -35.10 56.38
C PRO A 512 -6.29 -34.25 57.64
N ILE A 513 -7.29 -33.38 57.62
CA ILE A 513 -7.65 -32.60 58.80
C ILE A 513 -8.15 -33.63 59.81
N LYS A 514 -7.31 -33.96 60.80
CA LYS A 514 -7.75 -34.69 61.99
C LYS A 514 -8.69 -33.76 62.75
N ILE A 515 -9.94 -33.69 62.30
CA ILE A 515 -11.04 -33.26 63.15
C ILE A 515 -11.02 -34.30 64.25
N SER A 516 -10.49 -33.95 65.42
CA SER A 516 -10.55 -34.77 66.62
C SER A 516 -12.03 -34.94 66.96
N SER A 517 -12.70 -35.87 66.29
CA SER A 517 -14.03 -36.32 66.58
C SER A 517 -13.95 -37.19 67.83
N SER A 518 -13.64 -36.57 68.97
CA SER A 518 -14.09 -37.06 70.26
C SER A 518 -15.58 -36.73 70.39
N THR A 519 -16.38 -37.20 69.43
CA THR A 519 -17.81 -37.43 69.58
C THR A 519 -17.98 -38.76 70.32
N THR A 520 -17.47 -38.82 71.55
CA THR A 520 -18.07 -39.71 72.55
C THR A 520 -19.44 -39.12 72.84
N SER A 521 -20.47 -39.82 72.36
CA SER A 521 -21.87 -39.64 72.73
C SER A 521 -22.02 -39.34 74.23
N LEU A 522 -22.34 -38.10 74.58
CA LEU A 522 -22.85 -37.77 75.91
C LEU A 522 -24.38 -37.89 75.88
N PRO A 523 -24.98 -38.64 76.82
CA PRO A 523 -26.42 -38.83 76.90
C PRO A 523 -27.11 -37.53 77.32
N ALA A 524 -28.37 -37.43 76.91
CA ALA A 524 -29.29 -36.38 77.26
C ALA A 524 -29.47 -36.21 78.77
N ALA A 525 -29.86 -34.99 79.15
CA ALA A 525 -30.46 -34.62 80.44
C ALA A 525 -29.60 -34.83 81.68
N ASN A 526 -28.89 -33.78 82.09
CA ASN A 526 -29.27 -33.00 83.28
C ASN A 526 -28.31 -31.84 83.47
N THR A 527 -28.88 -30.66 83.65
CA THR A 527 -28.23 -29.45 84.12
C THR A 527 -27.54 -29.67 85.47
N PRO A 528 -26.25 -29.34 85.57
CA PRO A 528 -25.80 -28.57 86.72
C PRO A 528 -25.21 -27.24 86.26
N LYS A 529 -25.64 -26.18 86.94
CA LYS A 529 -25.03 -24.85 86.93
C LYS A 529 -23.51 -25.00 87.06
N ARG A 530 -22.78 -24.77 85.96
CA ARG A 530 -21.32 -24.78 85.94
C ARG A 530 -20.84 -23.34 86.05
N ASN A 531 -20.29 -23.03 87.21
CA ASN A 531 -19.73 -21.74 87.58
C ASN A 531 -18.74 -21.22 86.53
N SER A 532 -19.10 -20.11 85.91
CA SER A 532 -18.34 -19.37 84.90
C SER A 532 -17.24 -18.48 85.50
N SER A 533 -16.56 -18.91 86.57
CA SER A 533 -15.71 -18.02 87.37
C SER A 533 -14.30 -18.53 87.74
N ILE A 534 -13.82 -19.65 87.20
CA ILE A 534 -12.47 -20.17 87.57
C ILE A 534 -11.47 -20.23 86.39
N LEU A 535 -11.88 -19.93 85.15
CA LEU A 535 -10.93 -19.82 84.01
C LEU A 535 -10.47 -18.38 83.72
N SER A 536 -10.88 -17.39 84.53
CA SER A 536 -10.49 -15.99 84.35
C SER A 536 -9.24 -15.56 85.14
N SER A 537 -8.63 -16.43 85.96
CA SER A 537 -7.53 -16.01 86.86
C SER A 537 -6.14 -16.58 86.57
N ILE A 538 -5.94 -17.37 85.51
CA ILE A 538 -4.58 -17.65 85.01
C ILE A 538 -4.28 -16.64 83.90
N GLN A 539 -4.08 -15.40 84.30
CA GLN A 539 -3.53 -14.35 83.43
C GLN A 539 -2.01 -14.51 83.31
N LEU A 540 -1.58 -15.53 82.58
CA LEU A 540 -0.26 -15.54 81.94
C LEU A 540 -0.48 -15.13 80.46
N PRO A 541 0.18 -14.08 79.95
CA PRO A 541 0.02 -13.61 78.56
C PRO A 541 0.56 -14.60 77.51
N LEU A 542 1.39 -15.57 77.94
CA LEU A 542 2.13 -16.47 77.06
C LEU A 542 1.30 -17.61 76.45
N PRO A 543 0.44 -18.35 77.20
CA PRO A 543 -0.45 -19.34 76.61
C PRO A 543 -1.32 -18.78 75.48
N ARG A 544 -1.76 -17.52 75.60
CA ARG A 544 -2.59 -16.88 74.57
C ARG A 544 -1.84 -16.62 73.25
N ALA A 545 -0.55 -16.28 73.31
CA ALA A 545 0.29 -16.12 72.12
C ALA A 545 0.53 -17.46 71.43
N ILE A 546 0.82 -18.51 72.22
CA ILE A 546 1.00 -19.89 71.74
C ILE A 546 -0.29 -20.36 71.05
N PHE A 547 -1.45 -20.23 71.71
CA PHE A 547 -2.75 -20.56 71.10
C PHE A 547 -3.05 -19.75 69.83
N GLN A 548 -2.64 -18.48 69.75
CA GLN A 548 -2.81 -17.68 68.53
C GLN A 548 -1.92 -18.18 67.38
N THR A 549 -0.68 -18.58 67.66
CA THR A 549 0.21 -19.16 66.64
C THR A 549 -0.30 -20.52 66.15
N GLU A 550 -0.82 -21.37 67.03
CA GLU A 550 -1.44 -22.64 66.66
C GLU A 550 -2.71 -22.42 65.81
N LEU A 551 -3.55 -21.43 66.16
CA LEU A 551 -4.72 -21.06 65.36
C LEU A 551 -4.33 -20.55 63.97
N GLN A 552 -3.27 -19.74 63.86
CA GLN A 552 -2.76 -19.25 62.57
C GLN A 552 -2.19 -20.41 61.73
N GLU A 553 -1.52 -21.36 62.36
CA GLU A 553 -1.02 -22.56 61.69
C GLU A 553 -2.17 -23.42 61.14
N ILE A 554 -3.21 -23.63 61.94
CA ILE A 554 -4.43 -24.33 61.50
C ILE A 554 -5.10 -23.58 60.35
N ALA A 555 -5.18 -22.24 60.42
CA ALA A 555 -5.75 -21.43 59.35
C ALA A 555 -4.93 -21.55 58.05
N LEU A 556 -3.60 -21.55 58.11
CA LEU A 556 -2.73 -21.75 56.95
C LEU A 556 -2.87 -23.17 56.37
N LYS A 557 -2.95 -24.20 57.22
CA LYS A 557 -3.20 -25.58 56.78
C LYS A 557 -4.56 -25.73 56.10
N ASN A 558 -5.60 -25.10 56.65
CA ASN A 558 -6.93 -25.09 56.05
C ASN A 558 -6.92 -24.35 54.72
N TRP A 559 -6.26 -23.19 54.64
CA TRP A 559 -6.10 -22.44 53.41
C TRP A 559 -5.36 -23.24 52.35
N ARG A 560 -4.24 -23.89 52.71
CA ARG A 560 -3.48 -24.78 51.84
C ARG A 560 -4.36 -25.90 51.29
N ASN A 561 -5.09 -26.60 52.17
CA ASN A 561 -5.96 -27.69 51.76
C ASN A 561 -7.09 -27.19 50.85
N GLY A 562 -7.68 -26.03 51.16
CA GLY A 562 -8.70 -25.40 50.32
C GLY A 562 -8.17 -24.96 48.95
N PHE A 563 -6.94 -24.45 48.89
CA PHE A 563 -6.25 -24.16 47.63
C PHE A 563 -6.04 -25.44 46.81
N LEU A 564 -5.52 -26.52 47.41
CA LEU A 564 -5.29 -27.78 46.71
C LEU A 564 -6.58 -28.44 46.25
N GLU A 565 -7.65 -28.39 47.07
CA GLU A 565 -8.98 -28.87 46.70
C GLU A 565 -9.58 -28.06 45.55
N SER A 566 -9.49 -26.73 45.61
CA SER A 566 -9.95 -25.85 44.53
C SER A 566 -9.13 -26.04 43.27
N PHE A 567 -7.81 -26.21 43.39
CA PHE A 567 -6.91 -26.49 42.29
C PHE A 567 -7.32 -27.79 41.60
N GLU A 568 -7.43 -28.88 42.35
CA GLU A 568 -7.84 -30.20 41.86
C GLU A 568 -9.24 -30.18 41.23
N GLY A 569 -10.19 -29.50 41.85
CA GLY A 569 -11.55 -29.35 41.32
C GLY A 569 -11.63 -28.59 39.98
N ASN A 570 -10.66 -27.73 39.68
CA ASN A 570 -10.62 -26.95 38.45
C ASN A 570 -9.80 -27.62 37.33
N ILE A 571 -9.03 -28.67 37.62
CA ILE A 571 -8.18 -29.38 36.63
C ILE A 571 -8.98 -29.85 35.42
N SER A 572 -10.21 -30.33 35.63
CA SER A 572 -11.05 -30.87 34.55
C SER A 572 -11.51 -29.83 33.52
N ILE A 573 -11.46 -28.53 33.85
CA ILE A 573 -11.89 -27.43 32.96
C ILE A 573 -10.77 -27.03 32.00
N VAL A 574 -9.52 -27.26 32.39
CA VAL A 574 -8.33 -26.78 31.69
C VAL A 574 -8.26 -27.20 30.22
N PRO A 575 -8.58 -28.45 29.81
CA PRO A 575 -8.55 -28.83 28.40
C PRO A 575 -9.52 -28.02 27.52
N GLU A 576 -10.73 -27.74 28.02
CA GLU A 576 -11.74 -26.99 27.28
C GLU A 576 -11.36 -25.51 27.18
N GLU A 577 -10.82 -24.93 28.25
CA GLU A 577 -10.36 -23.54 28.23
C GLU A 577 -9.18 -23.34 27.26
N LEU A 578 -8.19 -24.23 27.29
CA LEU A 578 -7.06 -24.16 26.35
C LEU A 578 -7.49 -24.29 24.89
N LYS A 579 -8.45 -25.18 24.62
CA LYS A 579 -9.06 -25.34 23.30
C LYS A 579 -9.83 -24.08 22.87
N HIS A 580 -10.53 -23.44 23.81
CA HIS A 580 -11.25 -22.20 23.55
C HIS A 580 -10.30 -21.05 23.22
N GLN A 581 -9.27 -20.82 24.04
CA GLN A 581 -8.25 -19.80 23.80
C GLN A 581 -7.52 -20.01 22.48
N ALA A 582 -7.18 -21.26 22.15
CA ALA A 582 -6.57 -21.59 20.86
C ALA A 582 -7.49 -21.26 19.68
N ARG A 583 -8.80 -21.55 19.80
CA ARG A 583 -9.78 -21.22 18.77
C ARG A 583 -9.88 -19.70 18.55
N LEU A 584 -9.98 -18.91 19.62
CA LEU A 584 -10.04 -17.46 19.51
C LEU A 584 -8.80 -16.89 18.80
N TRP A 585 -7.61 -17.42 19.14
CA TRP A 585 -6.38 -17.04 18.49
C TRP A 585 -6.36 -17.41 16.98
N VAL A 586 -6.80 -18.61 16.62
CA VAL A 586 -6.91 -19.04 15.21
C VAL A 586 -7.92 -18.17 14.45
N GLU A 587 -9.08 -17.87 15.04
CA GLU A 587 -10.11 -17.02 14.42
C GLU A 587 -9.59 -15.60 14.16
N GLU A 588 -8.93 -14.97 15.13
CA GLU A 588 -8.31 -13.65 14.98
C GLU A 588 -7.30 -13.62 13.83
N ARG A 589 -6.41 -14.63 13.77
CA ARG A 589 -5.37 -14.72 12.74
C ARG A 589 -5.94 -15.08 11.37
N SER A 590 -6.97 -15.91 11.32
CA SER A 590 -7.66 -16.28 10.08
C SER A 590 -8.37 -15.08 9.47
N ALA A 591 -8.95 -14.19 10.29
CA ALA A 591 -9.59 -12.97 9.80
C ALA A 591 -8.62 -12.06 9.02
N ALA A 592 -7.35 -11.96 9.46
CA ALA A 592 -6.32 -11.21 8.75
C ALA A 592 -5.97 -11.84 7.38
N LEU A 593 -5.83 -13.16 7.31
CA LEU A 593 -5.59 -13.87 6.04
C LEU A 593 -6.78 -13.75 5.08
N GLN A 594 -8.01 -13.86 5.60
CA GLN A 594 -9.23 -13.67 4.82
C GLN A 594 -9.33 -12.24 4.27
N MET A 595 -8.95 -11.23 5.06
CA MET A 595 -8.87 -9.86 4.60
C MET A 595 -7.84 -9.70 3.47
N ARG A 596 -6.64 -10.30 3.60
CA ARG A 596 -5.62 -10.32 2.54
C ARG A 596 -6.17 -10.92 1.25
N TYR A 597 -6.82 -12.08 1.31
CA TYR A 597 -7.46 -12.71 0.15
C TYR A 597 -8.52 -11.79 -0.49
N SER A 598 -9.40 -11.19 0.32
CA SER A 598 -10.43 -10.27 -0.19
C SER A 598 -9.83 -9.09 -0.95
N LEU A 599 -8.73 -8.51 -0.45
CA LEU A 599 -8.01 -7.41 -1.11
C LEU A 599 -7.38 -7.86 -2.43
N LYS A 600 -6.80 -9.07 -2.47
CA LYS A 600 -6.25 -9.66 -3.71
C LYS A 600 -7.34 -9.83 -4.76
N ILE A 601 -8.52 -10.37 -4.40
CA ILE A 601 -9.64 -10.54 -5.33
C ILE A 601 -10.20 -9.21 -5.84
N VAL A 602 -10.32 -8.19 -4.98
CA VAL A 602 -10.75 -6.85 -5.41
C VAL A 602 -9.74 -6.23 -6.38
N SER A 603 -8.44 -6.31 -6.07
CA SER A 603 -7.37 -5.84 -6.97
C SER A 603 -7.40 -6.58 -8.31
N HIS A 604 -7.64 -7.89 -8.27
CA HIS A 604 -7.76 -8.75 -9.44
C HIS A 604 -8.95 -8.35 -10.34
N ALA A 605 -10.12 -8.09 -9.76
CA ALA A 605 -11.29 -7.62 -10.49
C ALA A 605 -11.03 -6.27 -11.19
N ILE A 606 -10.37 -5.33 -10.50
CA ILE A 606 -9.96 -4.05 -11.09
C ILE A 606 -8.99 -4.28 -12.26
N ARG A 607 -8.05 -5.22 -12.12
CA ARG A 607 -7.11 -5.57 -13.19
C ARG A 607 -7.84 -6.13 -14.42
N MET A 608 -8.82 -7.01 -14.24
CA MET A 608 -9.67 -7.53 -15.33
C MET A 608 -10.38 -6.40 -16.09
N GLU A 609 -10.99 -5.45 -15.37
CA GLU A 609 -11.66 -4.29 -15.99
C GLU A 609 -10.68 -3.40 -16.77
N ARG A 610 -9.45 -3.21 -16.27
CA ARG A 610 -8.41 -2.45 -17.00
C ARG A 610 -7.99 -3.14 -18.28
N VAL A 611 -7.81 -4.47 -18.28
CA VAL A 611 -7.50 -5.24 -19.49
C VAL A 611 -8.62 -5.09 -20.52
N LYS A 612 -9.88 -5.20 -20.08
CA LYS A 612 -11.05 -5.00 -20.95
C LYS A 612 -11.07 -3.59 -21.56
N ALA A 613 -10.83 -2.56 -20.76
CA ALA A 613 -10.77 -1.18 -21.23
C ALA A 613 -9.62 -0.96 -22.23
N ALA A 614 -8.45 -1.56 -22.00
CA ALA A 614 -7.32 -1.50 -22.93
C ALA A 614 -7.64 -2.18 -24.27
N ARG A 615 -8.32 -3.33 -24.24
CA ARG A 615 -8.84 -4.00 -25.45
C ARG A 615 -9.81 -3.09 -26.20
N ASP A 616 -10.78 -2.49 -25.51
CA ASP A 616 -11.79 -1.64 -26.13
C ASP A 616 -11.19 -0.39 -26.78
N LEU A 617 -10.21 0.23 -26.11
CA LEU A 617 -9.46 1.33 -26.68
C LEU A 617 -8.74 0.90 -27.97
N ARG A 618 -8.01 -0.22 -27.92
CA ARG A 618 -7.26 -0.71 -29.08
C ARG A 618 -8.17 -1.11 -30.24
N LEU A 619 -9.34 -1.69 -29.96
CA LEU A 619 -10.33 -2.01 -30.98
C LEU A 619 -10.83 -0.75 -31.69
N ALA A 620 -11.17 0.29 -30.93
CA ALA A 620 -11.61 1.56 -31.51
C ALA A 620 -10.52 2.25 -32.34
N GLU A 621 -9.25 2.13 -31.95
CA GLU A 621 -8.11 2.62 -32.74
C GLU A 621 -8.00 1.89 -34.09
N LEU A 622 -8.07 0.55 -34.08
CA LEU A 622 -8.00 -0.26 -35.29
C LEU A 622 -9.15 0.07 -36.26
N GLU A 623 -10.38 0.17 -35.76
CA GLU A 623 -11.55 0.56 -36.55
C GLU A 623 -11.40 1.97 -37.14
N TYR A 624 -10.87 2.91 -36.35
CA TYR A 624 -10.61 4.27 -36.81
C TYR A 624 -9.56 4.30 -37.93
N HIS A 625 -8.45 3.57 -37.78
CA HIS A 625 -7.41 3.50 -38.80
C HIS A 625 -7.92 2.87 -40.10
N GLU A 626 -8.69 1.78 -40.02
CA GLU A 626 -9.28 1.12 -41.19
C GLU A 626 -10.28 2.04 -41.90
N THR A 627 -11.23 2.63 -41.17
CA THR A 627 -12.21 3.58 -41.72
C THR A 627 -11.53 4.77 -42.41
N ARG A 628 -10.47 5.29 -41.79
CA ARG A 628 -9.71 6.43 -42.32
C ARG A 628 -8.96 6.05 -43.60
N LEU A 629 -8.35 4.86 -43.64
CA LEU A 629 -7.69 4.35 -44.83
C LEU A 629 -8.70 4.13 -45.97
N GLU A 630 -9.82 3.46 -45.70
CA GLU A 630 -10.87 3.21 -46.68
C GLU A 630 -11.43 4.50 -47.25
N SER A 631 -11.76 5.48 -46.40
CA SER A 631 -12.25 6.79 -46.85
C SER A 631 -11.27 7.48 -47.80
N HIS A 632 -9.98 7.47 -47.47
CA HIS A 632 -8.93 8.08 -48.29
C HIS A 632 -8.74 7.35 -49.62
N VAL A 633 -8.67 6.03 -49.59
CA VAL A 633 -8.51 5.17 -50.78
C VAL A 633 -9.73 5.28 -51.70
N ASN A 634 -10.95 5.30 -51.14
CA ASN A 634 -12.19 5.48 -51.91
C ASN A 634 -12.23 6.85 -52.60
N ALA A 635 -11.84 7.93 -51.92
CA ALA A 635 -11.76 9.25 -52.54
C ALA A 635 -10.79 9.30 -53.73
N ILE A 636 -9.67 8.56 -53.63
CA ILE A 636 -8.74 8.40 -54.76
C ILE A 636 -9.40 7.59 -55.88
N PHE A 637 -10.06 6.47 -55.59
CA PHE A 637 -10.74 5.68 -56.62
C PHE A 637 -11.90 6.44 -57.31
N GLU A 638 -12.66 7.24 -56.57
CA GLU A 638 -13.67 8.14 -57.16
C GLU A 638 -13.03 9.15 -58.12
N LEU A 639 -11.86 9.71 -57.78
CA LEU A 639 -11.09 10.56 -58.68
C LEU A 639 -10.62 9.79 -59.92
N LEU A 640 -10.11 8.57 -59.73
CA LEU A 640 -9.63 7.69 -60.82
C LEU A 640 -10.76 7.34 -61.81
N ASP A 641 -11.99 7.17 -61.34
CA ASP A 641 -13.15 6.88 -62.18
C ASP A 641 -13.70 8.12 -62.90
N ARG A 642 -13.51 9.30 -62.31
CA ARG A 642 -14.02 10.58 -62.81
C ARG A 642 -13.13 11.20 -63.88
N LEU A 643 -11.81 11.21 -63.68
CA LEU A 643 -10.87 11.91 -64.56
C LEU A 643 -10.88 11.40 -66.02
N PRO A 644 -10.96 10.09 -66.33
CA PRO A 644 -11.03 9.62 -67.71
C PRO A 644 -12.31 10.07 -68.43
N LYS A 645 -13.43 10.19 -67.71
CA LYS A 645 -14.71 10.68 -68.25
C LYS A 645 -14.59 12.17 -68.59
N GLU A 646 -14.10 12.96 -67.65
CA GLU A 646 -13.82 14.39 -67.88
C GLU A 646 -12.84 14.61 -69.04
N ALA A 647 -11.82 13.75 -69.16
CA ALA A 647 -10.86 13.77 -70.26
C ALA A 647 -11.48 13.46 -71.63
N SER A 648 -12.47 12.56 -71.68
CA SER A 648 -13.20 12.26 -72.92
C SER A 648 -14.15 13.39 -73.35
N GLU A 649 -14.49 14.28 -72.42
CA GLU A 649 -15.45 15.38 -72.59
C GLU A 649 -14.79 16.76 -72.42
N PHE A 650 -13.45 16.85 -72.52
CA PHE A 650 -12.73 18.07 -72.13
C PHE A 650 -13.06 19.30 -72.96
N VAL A 651 -13.54 19.10 -74.20
CA VAL A 651 -13.98 20.19 -75.07
C VAL A 651 -15.01 19.69 -76.09
N ASP A 652 -15.97 20.56 -76.38
CA ASP A 652 -16.96 20.39 -77.44
C ASP A 652 -16.66 21.31 -78.63
N MET A 653 -17.16 20.95 -79.82
CA MET A 653 -16.93 21.70 -81.07
C MET A 653 -17.31 23.18 -80.97
N ASP A 654 -18.36 23.49 -80.22
CA ASP A 654 -18.91 24.84 -80.09
C ASP A 654 -18.39 25.54 -78.82
N SER A 655 -17.32 25.02 -78.21
CA SER A 655 -16.73 25.63 -77.02
C SER A 655 -16.20 27.03 -77.33
N PRO A 656 -16.51 28.04 -76.50
CA PRO A 656 -16.04 29.41 -76.69
C PRO A 656 -14.51 29.54 -76.55
N MET A 657 -13.83 28.52 -76.02
CA MET A 657 -12.37 28.46 -75.91
C MET A 657 -11.70 27.95 -77.19
N LEU A 658 -12.47 27.37 -78.11
CA LEU A 658 -11.98 26.98 -79.42
C LEU A 658 -12.16 28.10 -80.43
N TYR A 659 -11.34 28.07 -81.48
CA TYR A 659 -11.55 28.89 -82.65
C TYR A 659 -13.00 28.68 -83.16
N PRO A 660 -13.78 29.73 -83.45
CA PRO A 660 -15.21 29.64 -83.81
C PRO A 660 -15.39 29.05 -85.22
N PHE A 661 -14.99 27.80 -85.36
CA PHE A 661 -14.79 27.11 -86.61
C PHE A 661 -16.12 26.84 -87.29
N SER A 662 -17.12 26.33 -86.56
CA SER A 662 -18.48 26.09 -87.05
C SER A 662 -19.05 27.35 -87.73
N ASP A 663 -19.08 28.47 -87.01
CA ASP A 663 -19.63 29.75 -87.50
C ASP A 663 -18.87 30.31 -88.72
N LEU A 664 -17.55 30.13 -88.76
CA LEU A 664 -16.71 30.65 -89.85
C LEU A 664 -16.81 29.79 -91.10
N VAL A 665 -16.84 28.47 -90.94
CA VAL A 665 -17.07 27.51 -92.02
C VAL A 665 -18.47 27.69 -92.60
N GLU A 666 -19.49 27.89 -91.76
CA GLU A 666 -20.86 28.17 -92.21
C GLU A 666 -20.95 29.50 -92.99
N ARG A 667 -20.43 30.61 -92.43
CA ARG A 667 -20.37 31.89 -93.14
C ARG A 667 -19.63 31.80 -94.46
N MET A 668 -18.55 31.04 -94.49
CA MET A 668 -17.77 30.82 -95.71
C MET A 668 -18.53 29.93 -96.71
N GLY A 669 -19.31 28.96 -96.24
CA GLY A 669 -20.26 28.21 -97.06
C GLY A 669 -21.27 29.12 -97.75
N ILE A 670 -21.87 30.06 -97.01
CA ILE A 670 -22.78 31.07 -97.56
C ILE A 670 -22.06 31.93 -98.61
N ASN A 671 -20.83 32.38 -98.33
CA ASN A 671 -20.03 33.19 -99.25
C ASN A 671 -19.58 32.44 -100.51
N ILE A 672 -19.35 31.13 -100.42
CA ILE A 672 -19.03 30.26 -101.57
C ILE A 672 -20.28 30.07 -102.42
N GLN A 673 -21.44 29.83 -101.80
CA GLN A 673 -22.73 29.69 -102.50
C GLN A 673 -23.15 30.99 -103.19
N SER A 674 -23.00 32.15 -102.55
CA SER A 674 -23.31 33.45 -103.17
C SER A 674 -22.36 33.76 -104.33
N ALA A 675 -21.06 33.51 -104.18
CA ALA A 675 -20.07 33.66 -105.26
C ALA A 675 -20.32 32.71 -106.44
N HIS A 676 -20.93 31.56 -106.18
CA HIS A 676 -21.39 30.63 -107.22
C HIS A 676 -22.59 31.22 -108.00
N SER A 677 -23.57 31.80 -107.29
CA SER A 677 -24.84 32.31 -107.84
C SER A 677 -24.75 33.70 -108.50
N GLU A 678 -23.89 34.60 -108.05
CA GLU A 678 -23.83 35.99 -108.56
C GLU A 678 -23.26 36.07 -109.99
N ALA A 679 -23.72 37.05 -110.79
CA ALA A 679 -23.33 37.27 -112.20
C ALA A 679 -21.93 37.89 -112.35
N PHE A 680 -20.94 37.39 -111.62
CA PHE A 680 -19.54 37.80 -111.78
C PHE A 680 -18.93 37.24 -113.07
N ASP A 681 -17.98 38.00 -113.61
CA ASP A 681 -17.12 37.56 -114.70
C ASP A 681 -16.32 36.31 -114.30
N LEU A 682 -16.05 35.44 -115.28
CA LEU A 682 -15.59 34.07 -115.04
C LEU A 682 -14.20 34.04 -114.36
N GLU A 683 -13.34 35.01 -114.67
CA GLU A 683 -12.05 35.20 -114.02
C GLU A 683 -12.18 35.61 -112.55
N VAL A 684 -13.11 36.51 -112.23
CA VAL A 684 -13.33 37.00 -110.87
C VAL A 684 -13.86 35.88 -109.97
N LYS A 685 -14.76 35.03 -110.49
CA LYS A 685 -15.20 33.81 -109.78
C LYS A 685 -14.03 32.88 -109.50
N LYS A 686 -13.16 32.65 -110.49
CA LYS A 686 -12.01 31.77 -110.36
C LYS A 686 -10.99 32.29 -109.35
N LEU A 687 -10.75 33.61 -109.32
CA LEU A 687 -9.90 34.27 -108.33
C LEU A 687 -10.49 34.21 -106.91
N LYS A 688 -11.78 34.50 -106.74
CA LYS A 688 -12.46 34.36 -105.44
C LYS A 688 -12.42 32.92 -104.93
N MET A 689 -12.71 31.93 -105.79
CA MET A 689 -12.64 30.51 -105.41
C MET A 689 -11.22 30.07 -105.04
N LYS A 690 -10.20 30.48 -105.81
CA LYS A 690 -8.79 30.24 -105.45
C LYS A 690 -8.41 30.84 -104.10
N SER A 691 -9.05 31.92 -103.66
CA SER A 691 -8.78 32.53 -102.34
C SER A 691 -9.43 31.78 -101.17
N TYR A 692 -10.49 31.00 -101.41
CA TYR A 692 -11.20 30.29 -100.35
C TYR A 692 -10.48 29.03 -99.86
N ALA A 693 -9.79 28.29 -100.73
CA ALA A 693 -8.99 27.13 -100.33
C ALA A 693 -7.92 27.44 -99.25
N PRO A 694 -7.03 28.43 -99.43
CA PRO A 694 -6.04 28.79 -98.40
C PRO A 694 -6.70 29.38 -97.14
N ARG A 695 -7.88 30.03 -97.25
CA ARG A 695 -8.64 30.49 -96.08
C ARG A 695 -9.20 29.32 -95.28
N LEU A 696 -9.83 28.35 -95.94
CA LEU A 696 -10.31 27.10 -95.35
C LEU A 696 -9.18 26.36 -94.62
N ALA A 697 -8.03 26.18 -95.28
CA ALA A 697 -6.84 25.60 -94.66
C ALA A 697 -6.35 26.41 -93.44
N LYS A 698 -6.36 27.74 -93.52
CA LYS A 698 -6.02 28.61 -92.39
C LYS A 698 -7.01 28.47 -91.23
N HIS A 699 -8.32 28.38 -91.49
CA HIS A 699 -9.33 28.17 -90.45
C HIS A 699 -9.17 26.81 -89.76
N ARG A 700 -8.84 25.75 -90.51
CA ARG A 700 -8.49 24.43 -89.97
C ARG A 700 -7.27 24.50 -89.06
N GLN A 701 -6.21 25.16 -89.52
CA GLN A 701 -4.97 25.33 -88.77
C GLN A 701 -5.22 26.09 -87.47
N LEU A 702 -5.94 27.22 -87.52
CA LEU A 702 -6.28 28.00 -86.32
C LEU A 702 -7.14 27.21 -85.34
N PHE A 703 -8.05 26.36 -85.84
CA PHE A 703 -8.81 25.44 -84.99
C PHE A 703 -7.91 24.41 -84.32
N GLU A 704 -7.01 23.76 -85.06
CA GLU A 704 -6.04 22.81 -84.50
C GLU A 704 -5.09 23.45 -83.48
N GLU A 705 -4.63 24.68 -83.73
CA GLU A 705 -3.82 25.48 -82.79
C GLU A 705 -4.62 25.79 -81.51
N SER A 706 -5.89 26.20 -81.64
CA SER A 706 -6.77 26.42 -80.48
C SER A 706 -7.02 25.14 -79.68
N LEU A 707 -7.24 24.01 -80.37
CA LEU A 707 -7.43 22.70 -79.76
C LEU A 707 -6.17 22.26 -79.00
N THR A 708 -4.99 22.50 -79.56
CA THR A 708 -3.70 22.20 -78.92
C THR A 708 -3.49 23.03 -77.66
N THR A 709 -3.91 24.30 -77.69
CA THR A 709 -3.88 25.16 -76.50
C THR A 709 -4.78 24.59 -75.40
N VAL A 710 -6.07 24.33 -75.70
CA VAL A 710 -7.03 23.79 -74.73
C VAL A 710 -6.60 22.41 -74.20
N GLU A 711 -6.08 21.54 -75.06
CA GLU A 711 -5.50 20.25 -74.67
C GLU A 711 -4.35 20.43 -73.67
N GLY A 712 -3.46 21.41 -73.91
CA GLY A 712 -2.37 21.75 -72.99
C GLY A 712 -2.86 22.28 -71.65
N GLU A 713 -3.91 23.11 -71.63
CA GLU A 713 -4.52 23.59 -70.38
C GLU A 713 -5.16 22.46 -69.57
N PHE A 714 -5.89 21.57 -70.25
CA PHE A 714 -6.51 20.43 -69.58
C PHE A 714 -5.47 19.43 -69.07
N LYS A 715 -4.36 19.19 -69.81
CA LYS A 715 -3.24 18.39 -69.32
C LYS A 715 -2.65 18.95 -68.02
N ARG A 716 -2.43 20.28 -67.95
CA ARG A 716 -1.97 20.94 -66.72
C ARG A 716 -2.96 20.76 -65.57
N LEU A 717 -4.26 20.88 -65.82
CA LEU A 717 -5.30 20.65 -64.81
C LEU A 717 -5.31 19.20 -64.31
N LEU A 718 -5.17 18.24 -65.22
CA LEU A 718 -5.11 16.81 -64.96
C LEU A 718 -3.88 16.47 -64.10
N GLU A 719 -2.69 16.93 -64.52
CA GLU A 719 -1.45 16.80 -63.75
C GLU A 719 -1.56 17.41 -62.35
N HIS A 720 -2.15 18.60 -62.23
CA HIS A 720 -2.36 19.27 -60.95
C HIS A 720 -3.21 18.43 -60.00
N ARG A 721 -4.37 17.92 -60.43
CA ARG A 721 -5.26 17.11 -59.59
C ARG A 721 -4.63 15.79 -59.17
N ILE A 722 -3.90 15.14 -60.08
CA ILE A 722 -3.15 13.92 -59.76
C ILE A 722 -2.07 14.24 -58.72
N GLN A 723 -1.37 15.36 -58.87
CA GLN A 723 -0.34 15.79 -57.94
C GLN A 723 -0.91 16.11 -56.55
N GLU A 724 -2.09 16.72 -56.45
CA GLU A 724 -2.79 16.91 -55.18
C GLU A 724 -3.10 15.57 -54.50
N ALA A 725 -3.56 14.57 -55.26
CA ALA A 725 -3.82 13.23 -54.74
C ALA A 725 -2.52 12.55 -54.26
N ARG A 726 -1.40 12.69 -54.98
CA ARG A 726 -0.07 12.21 -54.55
C ARG A 726 0.39 12.87 -53.25
N ILE A 727 0.29 14.19 -53.16
CA ILE A 727 0.64 14.93 -51.93
C ILE A 727 -0.23 14.45 -50.77
N SER A 728 -1.52 14.22 -51.00
CA SER A 728 -2.43 13.67 -50.00
C SER A 728 -2.00 12.28 -49.52
N ASN A 729 -1.60 11.38 -50.43
CA ASN A 729 -1.03 10.07 -50.08
C ASN A 729 0.23 10.18 -49.21
N VAL A 730 1.18 11.04 -49.61
CA VAL A 730 2.42 11.26 -48.84
C VAL A 730 2.13 11.80 -47.45
N ARG A 731 1.21 12.77 -47.34
CA ARG A 731 0.76 13.31 -46.05
C ARG A 731 0.07 12.26 -45.19
N PHE A 732 -0.70 11.35 -45.78
CA PHE A 732 -1.29 10.25 -45.04
C PHE A 732 -0.19 9.34 -44.49
N MET A 733 0.76 8.93 -45.34
CA MET A 733 1.87 8.07 -44.93
C MET A 733 2.73 8.68 -43.82
N SER A 734 3.03 9.98 -43.88
CA SER A 734 3.85 10.64 -42.85
C SER A 734 3.16 10.77 -41.49
N GLN A 735 1.84 10.62 -41.45
CA GLN A 735 1.07 10.63 -40.20
C GLN A 735 0.97 9.24 -39.54
N ILE A 736 1.39 8.18 -40.23
CA ILE A 736 1.46 6.83 -39.67
C ILE A 736 2.70 6.78 -38.77
N LYS A 737 2.49 6.82 -37.45
CA LYS A 737 3.54 6.70 -36.44
C LYS A 737 3.44 5.36 -35.72
N LEU A 738 4.57 4.67 -35.59
CA LEU A 738 4.64 3.38 -34.92
C LEU A 738 4.57 3.52 -33.40
N PHE A 739 4.14 2.47 -32.69
CA PHE A 739 4.20 2.43 -31.22
C PHE A 739 5.60 2.71 -30.67
N SER A 740 6.66 2.23 -31.34
CA SER A 740 8.06 2.51 -30.96
C SER A 740 8.45 4.00 -31.05
N GLU A 741 7.67 4.78 -31.79
CA GLU A 741 7.84 6.23 -31.97
C GLU A 741 6.84 7.03 -31.13
N GLY A 742 6.05 6.36 -30.28
CA GLY A 742 4.96 6.97 -29.51
C GLY A 742 3.68 7.21 -30.32
N GLY A 743 3.55 6.57 -31.49
CA GLY A 743 2.33 6.56 -32.29
C GLY A 743 1.34 5.45 -31.89
N THR A 744 0.33 5.24 -32.74
CA THR A 744 -0.79 4.31 -32.50
C THR A 744 -0.81 3.12 -33.47
N TYR A 745 0.13 3.03 -34.41
CA TYR A 745 0.15 1.94 -35.39
C TYR A 745 1.06 0.79 -34.94
N ALA A 746 0.55 -0.43 -35.08
CA ALA A 746 1.40 -1.61 -35.05
C ALA A 746 2.23 -1.71 -36.34
N ALA A 747 3.41 -2.33 -36.29
CA ALA A 747 4.29 -2.42 -37.47
C ALA A 747 3.62 -3.13 -38.67
N PHE A 748 2.90 -4.23 -38.41
CA PHE A 748 2.18 -4.95 -39.46
C PHE A 748 1.00 -4.15 -40.03
N GLU A 749 0.28 -3.44 -39.15
CA GLU A 749 -0.82 -2.55 -39.52
C GLU A 749 -0.34 -1.38 -40.39
N ALA A 750 0.73 -0.69 -39.98
CA ALA A 750 1.37 0.35 -40.76
C ALA A 750 1.79 -0.17 -42.15
N THR A 751 2.37 -1.37 -42.21
CA THR A 751 2.75 -2.01 -43.46
C THR A 751 1.54 -2.29 -44.36
N LYS A 752 0.43 -2.81 -43.80
CA LYS A 752 -0.85 -3.01 -44.53
C LYS A 752 -1.35 -1.70 -45.14
N THR A 753 -1.35 -0.62 -44.34
CA THR A 753 -1.78 0.72 -44.74
C THR A 753 -0.87 1.31 -45.82
N CYS A 754 0.45 1.28 -45.66
CA CYS A 754 1.41 1.74 -46.66
C CYS A 754 1.27 0.98 -47.98
N ASN A 755 1.07 -0.35 -47.95
CA ASN A 755 0.86 -1.14 -49.16
C ASN A 755 -0.43 -0.78 -49.89
N ALA A 756 -1.50 -0.43 -49.18
CA ALA A 756 -2.74 0.06 -49.79
C ALA A 756 -2.55 1.42 -50.46
N LEU A 757 -1.84 2.35 -49.80
CA LEU A 757 -1.51 3.67 -50.35
C LEU A 757 -0.56 3.59 -51.56
N ALA A 758 0.38 2.64 -51.54
CA ALA A 758 1.26 2.36 -52.68
C ALA A 758 0.44 1.91 -53.91
N ARG A 759 -0.49 0.96 -53.73
CA ARG A 759 -1.41 0.55 -54.83
C ARG A 759 -2.27 1.69 -55.34
N ALA A 760 -2.74 2.57 -54.46
CA ALA A 760 -3.49 3.76 -54.87
C ALA A 760 -2.62 4.72 -55.72
N THR A 761 -1.33 4.83 -55.39
CA THR A 761 -0.36 5.61 -56.16
C THR A 761 -0.13 4.98 -57.54
N ASP A 762 0.08 3.67 -57.63
CA ASP A 762 0.23 2.97 -58.91
C ASP A 762 -1.01 3.14 -59.81
N ALA A 763 -2.20 3.15 -59.21
CA ALA A 763 -3.45 3.38 -59.91
C ALA A 763 -3.57 4.81 -60.46
N LEU A 764 -3.08 5.82 -59.71
CA LEU A 764 -2.96 7.21 -60.19
C LEU A 764 -2.06 7.30 -61.42
N GLU A 765 -0.90 6.64 -61.41
CA GLU A 765 0.01 6.62 -62.57
C GLU A 765 -0.67 6.00 -63.80
N SER A 766 -1.40 4.89 -63.62
CA SER A 766 -2.17 4.28 -64.70
C SER A 766 -3.28 5.19 -65.23
N CYS A 767 -3.91 5.99 -64.37
CA CYS A 767 -4.98 6.90 -64.74
C CYS A 767 -4.50 8.04 -65.65
N ILE A 768 -3.30 8.59 -65.41
CA ILE A 768 -2.72 9.62 -66.29
C ILE A 768 -2.71 9.13 -67.74
N HIS A 769 -2.23 7.91 -67.96
CA HIS A 769 -2.14 7.31 -69.30
C HIS A 769 -3.53 7.15 -69.93
N LYS A 770 -4.51 6.64 -69.16
CA LYS A 770 -5.90 6.50 -69.63
C LYS A 770 -6.53 7.85 -70.00
N CYS A 771 -6.29 8.89 -69.20
CA CYS A 771 -6.77 10.24 -69.49
C CYS A 771 -6.13 10.80 -70.77
N LEU A 772 -4.82 10.65 -70.93
CA LEU A 772 -4.12 11.11 -72.13
C LEU A 772 -4.62 10.39 -73.40
N ASP A 773 -4.86 9.08 -73.33
CA ASP A 773 -5.44 8.31 -74.43
C ASP A 773 -6.87 8.79 -74.76
N ALA A 774 -7.71 9.01 -73.74
CA ALA A 774 -9.07 9.51 -73.92
C ALA A 774 -9.09 10.92 -74.54
N MET A 775 -8.21 11.81 -74.10
CA MET A 775 -8.03 13.14 -74.70
C MET A 775 -7.58 13.04 -76.15
N HIS A 776 -6.61 12.18 -76.45
CA HIS A 776 -6.12 11.99 -77.81
C HIS A 776 -7.23 11.49 -78.74
N GLN A 777 -8.02 10.50 -78.29
CA GLN A 777 -9.18 10.02 -79.03
C GLN A 777 -10.21 11.12 -79.27
N ARG A 778 -10.53 11.94 -78.25
CA ARG A 778 -11.45 13.07 -78.37
C ARG A 778 -10.92 14.12 -79.35
N ARG A 779 -9.63 14.45 -79.29
CA ARG A 779 -8.96 15.34 -80.25
C ARG A 779 -9.09 14.83 -81.67
N VAL A 780 -8.75 13.57 -81.92
CA VAL A 780 -8.86 12.94 -83.26
C VAL A 780 -10.31 13.00 -83.75
N HIS A 781 -11.29 12.76 -82.86
CA HIS A 781 -12.71 12.86 -83.19
C HIS A 781 -13.13 14.27 -83.60
N LEU A 782 -12.76 15.30 -82.82
CA LEU A 782 -13.07 16.70 -83.13
C LEU A 782 -12.40 17.17 -84.42
N LEU A 783 -11.15 16.77 -84.65
CA LEU A 783 -10.45 17.04 -85.90
C LEU A 783 -11.17 16.37 -87.09
N ALA A 784 -11.55 15.11 -86.97
CA ALA A 784 -12.30 14.42 -88.03
C ALA A 784 -13.67 15.08 -88.31
N HIS A 785 -14.36 15.53 -87.26
CA HIS A 785 -15.63 16.26 -87.39
C HIS A 785 -15.44 17.61 -88.12
N ALA A 786 -14.39 18.35 -87.78
CA ALA A 786 -14.03 19.58 -88.46
C ALA A 786 -13.68 19.35 -89.96
N ASP A 787 -12.94 18.28 -90.27
CA ASP A 787 -12.66 17.88 -91.65
C ASP A 787 -13.96 17.54 -92.41
N GLN A 788 -14.89 16.85 -91.75
CA GLN A 788 -16.19 16.49 -92.33
C GLN A 788 -17.03 17.73 -92.67
N GLN A 789 -16.98 18.79 -91.85
CA GLN A 789 -17.66 20.06 -92.12
C GLN A 789 -17.00 20.84 -93.27
N MET A 790 -15.67 20.77 -93.41
CA MET A 790 -14.93 21.48 -94.48
C MET A 790 -14.97 20.78 -95.84
N HIS A 791 -15.01 19.45 -95.85
CA HIS A 791 -14.87 18.64 -97.08
C HIS A 791 -15.87 19.03 -98.20
N PRO A 792 -17.17 19.29 -97.93
CA PRO A 792 -18.10 19.74 -98.96
C PRO A 792 -17.69 21.06 -99.60
N LEU A 793 -17.19 22.02 -98.81
CA LEU A 793 -16.76 23.33 -99.30
C LEU A 793 -15.46 23.24 -100.11
N MET A 794 -14.50 22.45 -99.64
CA MET A 794 -13.26 22.15 -100.35
C MET A 794 -13.54 21.55 -101.73
N LYS A 795 -14.46 20.59 -101.81
CA LYS A 795 -14.85 19.95 -103.08
C LYS A 795 -15.41 20.96 -104.09
N ILE A 796 -16.29 21.87 -103.64
CA ILE A 796 -16.84 22.95 -104.49
C ILE A 796 -15.72 23.86 -105.01
N VAL A 797 -14.76 24.23 -104.15
CA VAL A 797 -13.63 25.08 -104.53
C VAL A 797 -12.70 24.38 -105.54
N GLU A 798 -12.38 23.10 -105.32
CA GLU A 798 -11.50 22.31 -106.19
C GLU A 798 -12.10 22.07 -107.58
N GLU A 799 -13.40 21.79 -107.67
CA GLU A 799 -14.12 21.61 -108.94
C GLU A 799 -14.03 22.86 -109.83
N PHE A 800 -13.95 24.06 -109.25
CA PHE A 800 -13.77 25.32 -109.97
C PHE A 800 -12.33 25.63 -110.36
N VAL A 801 -11.35 25.09 -109.64
CA VAL A 801 -9.92 25.34 -109.86
C VAL A 801 -9.31 24.38 -110.87
N LYS A 802 -9.84 23.15 -110.99
CA LYS A 802 -9.36 22.17 -111.98
C LYS A 802 -9.53 22.72 -113.40
N PRO A 803 -8.45 22.76 -114.23
CA PRO A 803 -8.59 23.10 -115.63
C PRO A 803 -9.47 22.04 -116.30
N GLN A 804 -10.46 22.46 -117.09
CA GLN A 804 -11.21 21.55 -117.98
C GLN A 804 -10.23 20.98 -119.02
N SER A 805 -9.51 19.92 -118.65
CA SER A 805 -8.67 19.17 -119.58
C SER A 805 -9.58 18.44 -120.54
N LYS A 806 -9.45 18.79 -121.83
CA LYS A 806 -10.08 18.18 -122.99
C LYS A 806 -10.18 16.65 -122.86
N GLN A 807 -11.40 16.14 -123.03
CA GLN A 807 -11.69 14.73 -123.27
C GLN A 807 -10.92 14.25 -124.51
N ALA A 808 -10.14 13.17 -124.36
CA ALA A 808 -9.60 12.39 -125.46
C ALA A 808 -9.86 10.89 -125.21
N ALA A 809 -10.14 10.18 -126.29
CA ALA A 809 -10.87 8.93 -126.37
C ALA A 809 -10.12 7.65 -125.92
N LYS A 810 -10.93 6.71 -125.39
CA LYS A 810 -10.90 5.22 -125.49
C LYS A 810 -9.56 4.48 -125.74
N SER A 811 -9.28 3.46 -124.92
CA SER A 811 -9.09 2.07 -125.43
C SER A 811 -9.35 1.01 -124.34
N PRO A 812 -9.81 -0.21 -124.70
CA PRO A 812 -10.15 -1.30 -123.77
C PRO A 812 -9.13 -2.47 -123.77
N GLY A 813 -9.07 -3.22 -122.66
CA GLY A 813 -8.29 -4.47 -122.50
C GLY A 813 -7.24 -4.32 -121.39
N LYS A 814 -6.97 -5.26 -120.48
CA LYS A 814 -7.14 -6.72 -120.47
C LYS A 814 -7.18 -7.23 -119.02
N VAL A 815 -7.78 -8.42 -118.89
CA VAL A 815 -7.92 -9.32 -117.74
C VAL A 815 -6.57 -9.85 -117.22
N ASP A 816 -6.40 -9.97 -115.90
CA ASP A 816 -5.87 -11.15 -115.18
C ASP A 816 -6.03 -10.94 -113.65
N LYS A 817 -6.93 -11.68 -112.97
CA LYS A 817 -6.81 -13.03 -112.37
C LYS A 817 -6.10 -13.06 -111.00
N LYS A 818 -6.91 -13.43 -109.99
CA LYS A 818 -6.64 -14.32 -108.83
C LYS A 818 -5.53 -13.85 -107.84
N LYS A 819 -5.68 -13.91 -106.52
CA LYS A 819 -6.38 -14.89 -105.66
C LYS A 819 -6.42 -14.34 -104.20
N PRO A 820 -7.32 -14.83 -103.34
CA PRO A 820 -7.40 -14.48 -101.92
C PRO A 820 -6.69 -15.52 -101.02
N ALA A 821 -6.21 -15.11 -99.85
CA ALA A 821 -5.87 -15.98 -98.70
C ALA A 821 -5.78 -15.06 -97.46
N SER A 822 -6.74 -15.06 -96.54
CA SER A 822 -7.01 -16.03 -95.45
C SER A 822 -5.99 -15.98 -94.29
N LYS A 823 -6.47 -15.38 -93.20
CA LYS A 823 -6.32 -15.70 -91.75
C LYS A 823 -5.23 -16.66 -91.23
N LYS A 824 -4.88 -16.34 -89.97
CA LYS A 824 -4.24 -17.07 -88.85
C LYS A 824 -2.73 -16.83 -88.76
N LYS A 825 -2.14 -16.54 -87.59
CA LYS A 825 -2.55 -16.84 -86.21
C LYS A 825 -2.35 -15.62 -85.31
#